data_AF-A0A935ZVS7-F1
#
_entry.id   AF-A0A935ZVS7-F1
#
_cell.length_a   1.000
_cell.length_b   1.000
_cell.length_c   1.000
_cell.angle_alpha   90.00
_cell.angle_beta   90.00
_cell.angle_gamma   90.00
#
_symmetry.space_group_name_H-M   'P 1'
#
loop_
_entity.id
_entity.type
_entity.pdbx_description
1 polymer ?
#
loop_
_entity_poly.entity_id
_entity_poly.type
_entity_poly.pdbx_seq_one_letter_code
_entity_poly.pdbx_strand_id
1 'polypeptide(L)'
;MKLFSQLVFLILVISSKLASQQWGDYTLIAPNNSTTAQLVDTDAVVVKTWNLNGSMTGYSSHLMPGGFLWRTVRYSPNSFAGGGQTGKVQKLAWDGTLLWDFVYSTTAYSMHHDICPMPNGNVLLISYEKRTAAEVSAAGSTFNGEMWPDKVVEVKPTGLTTGDVIWEWKVWDHLVQNTNASKANYQSSIVNHPELLNINYKPSKDWMHMNGVDYNPILDQIVVSSHNLNEWYVIDHSTTTLEAAGHTGGNSGKGGDFLYRWGNPAAYGATGTNYLKVTHDAHWIPETAPNSGRLAGFNNQGISNTKSCVDQVNPPLNGYLYDITSGKAFDPSIYTYRHTANGYSSNMGSSQELPNGNLLVCLATAGTVYEINSTGATLWSKTYNGAIPQAFRYSKCQLENPAPPIPTIIQIGTSLNSSDAASYQWYLNGQAIKDEQSKSITPTKAGIYLVRTTNELGCVYQYSKGFKIEEIKSLGADVIISSDSICMGDSAIISAIIKNGSSSTSLTWESNPPGFNSTQTTINVAPLTSTEYILKIKDGSNEYSSSHSIVVFPAPTKPTISRSTNDLMSTSATNYQWFLDGTAISGATEQILTASQNGIYQVQIRDLNGCLSEISDGFTFELTQTNDVNELDWQIYPNPVKQVLNIHAPSLDQQNYQINIFNAVGKLIWSDQNTHALDVNHLSNGLYLIQLSTQQTKSIHKFILIK
;
A
#
# COMPACT_ATOMS: atom_id res chain seq x y z
N MET A 1 -43.59 -14.82 76.84
CA MET A 1 -42.46 -14.19 77.54
C MET A 1 -41.66 -13.43 76.49
N LYS A 2 -41.73 -12.09 76.55
CA LYS A 2 -40.81 -11.02 76.07
C LYS A 2 -39.83 -11.35 74.90
N LEU A 3 -39.53 -10.50 73.93
CA LEU A 3 -40.02 -9.21 73.41
C LEU A 3 -39.06 -8.94 72.22
N PHE A 4 -39.58 -8.65 71.03
CA PHE A 4 -38.78 -8.13 69.91
C PHE A 4 -38.52 -6.63 70.16
N SER A 5 -37.28 -6.15 70.07
CA SER A 5 -37.01 -4.73 69.92
C SER A 5 -35.83 -4.45 68.99
N GLN A 6 -36.10 -3.50 68.09
CA GLN A 6 -35.25 -2.81 67.13
C GLN A 6 -33.85 -2.45 67.65
N LEU A 7 -32.86 -2.48 66.76
CA LEU A 7 -31.64 -1.67 66.90
C LEU A 7 -31.41 -0.82 65.65
N VAL A 8 -31.07 0.42 65.95
CA VAL A 8 -30.98 1.62 65.12
C VAL A 8 -29.81 1.57 64.13
N PHE A 9 -30.06 2.01 62.88
CA PHE A 9 -29.03 2.32 61.90
C PHE A 9 -28.36 3.66 62.28
N LEU A 10 -27.13 3.62 62.78
CA LEU A 10 -26.29 4.80 62.96
C LEU A 10 -25.39 4.92 61.71
N ILE A 11 -25.75 5.81 60.79
CA ILE A 11 -24.88 6.21 59.68
C ILE A 11 -23.76 7.06 60.26
N LEU A 12 -22.60 6.45 60.51
CA LEU A 12 -21.35 7.18 60.70
C LEU A 12 -20.89 7.67 59.31
N VAL A 13 -21.16 8.92 58.97
CA VAL A 13 -20.43 9.59 57.88
C VAL A 13 -19.01 9.82 58.38
N ILE A 14 -18.15 8.83 58.20
CA ILE A 14 -16.71 9.04 58.26
C ILE A 14 -16.37 9.83 56.99
N SER A 15 -16.26 11.15 57.12
CA SER A 15 -15.53 11.93 56.13
C SER A 15 -14.05 11.54 56.26
N SER A 16 -13.65 10.45 55.60
CA SER A 16 -12.26 10.25 55.27
C SER A 16 -11.88 11.41 54.36
N LYS A 17 -11.20 12.40 54.91
CA LYS A 17 -10.32 13.24 54.08
C LYS A 17 -9.36 12.24 53.44
N LEU A 18 -9.61 11.88 52.19
CA LEU A 18 -8.62 11.23 51.33
C LEU A 18 -7.48 12.25 51.20
N ALA A 19 -6.53 12.19 52.14
CA ALA A 19 -5.26 12.86 51.95
C ALA A 19 -4.63 12.24 50.71
N SER A 20 -4.23 13.08 49.73
CA SER A 20 -3.55 12.58 48.54
C SER A 20 -2.29 11.83 48.98
N GLN A 21 -2.19 10.56 48.60
CA GLN A 21 -1.04 9.73 48.94
C GLN A 21 0.16 10.13 48.07
N GLN A 22 1.37 10.11 48.66
CA GLN A 22 2.61 10.13 47.89
C GLN A 22 2.62 8.95 46.92
N TRP A 23 3.14 9.13 45.71
CA TRP A 23 3.36 8.00 44.82
C TRP A 23 4.61 7.24 45.27
N GLY A 24 4.41 5.99 45.71
CA GLY A 24 5.46 5.18 46.31
C GLY A 24 6.65 4.91 45.38
N ASP A 25 7.72 4.39 46.03
CA ASP A 25 8.99 3.90 45.48
C ASP A 25 10.13 4.92 45.46
N TYR A 26 10.88 5.02 44.37
CA TYR A 26 12.30 5.35 44.46
C TYR A 26 12.73 6.54 43.60
N THR A 27 13.26 7.59 44.23
CA THR A 27 13.79 8.77 43.54
C THR A 27 15.26 8.57 43.25
N LEU A 28 15.65 8.63 41.97
CA LEU A 28 17.05 8.65 41.56
C LEU A 28 17.62 10.05 41.75
N ILE A 29 18.77 10.12 42.42
CA ILE A 29 19.49 11.34 42.73
C ILE A 29 20.93 11.17 42.28
N ALA A 30 21.33 11.94 41.28
CA ALA A 30 22.70 11.96 40.76
C ALA A 30 23.21 13.41 40.71
N PRO A 31 23.86 13.91 41.78
CA PRO A 31 24.35 15.28 41.80
C PRO A 31 25.42 15.49 40.72
N ASN A 32 25.41 16.67 40.12
CA ASN A 32 26.42 17.07 39.13
C ASN A 32 27.81 17.04 39.78
N ASN A 33 28.83 16.63 39.02
CA ASN A 33 30.20 16.47 39.50
C ASN A 33 30.39 15.44 40.62
N SER A 34 29.36 14.66 40.96
CA SER A 34 29.47 13.62 41.97
C SER A 34 30.04 12.32 41.41
N THR A 35 30.77 11.59 42.23
CA THR A 35 31.19 10.20 41.97
C THR A 35 30.23 9.19 42.58
N THR A 36 29.03 9.62 42.98
CA THR A 36 27.96 8.78 43.51
C THR A 36 26.62 9.12 42.89
N ALA A 37 25.79 8.10 42.72
CA ALA A 37 24.36 8.21 42.44
C ALA A 37 23.61 7.41 43.49
N GLN A 38 22.43 7.87 43.88
CA GLN A 38 21.65 7.29 44.97
C GLN A 38 20.21 7.07 44.56
N LEU A 39 19.62 6.03 45.12
CA LEU A 39 18.19 5.78 45.08
C LEU A 39 17.62 5.99 46.48
N VAL A 40 16.57 6.80 46.58
CA VAL A 40 16.01 7.23 47.85
C VAL A 40 14.51 6.97 47.86
N ASP A 41 13.99 6.36 48.92
CA ASP A 41 12.55 6.15 49.08
C ASP A 41 11.83 7.41 49.60
N THR A 42 10.51 7.30 49.75
CA THR A 42 9.65 8.39 50.24
C THR A 42 9.87 8.74 51.72
N ASP A 43 10.46 7.84 52.51
CA ASP A 43 10.89 8.09 53.90
C ASP A 43 12.28 8.75 53.96
N ALA A 44 12.80 9.17 52.80
CA ALA A 44 14.11 9.78 52.62
C ALA A 44 15.30 8.85 52.95
N VAL A 45 15.08 7.54 53.04
CA VAL A 45 16.13 6.54 53.26
C VAL A 45 16.82 6.23 51.95
N VAL A 46 18.16 6.20 51.99
CA VAL A 46 18.97 5.76 50.83
C VAL A 46 18.91 4.24 50.75
N VAL A 47 18.23 3.71 49.74
CA VAL A 47 18.07 2.26 49.55
C VAL A 47 19.16 1.66 48.66
N LYS A 48 19.79 2.49 47.82
CA LYS A 48 20.89 2.08 46.95
C LYS A 48 21.86 3.24 46.73
N THR A 49 23.15 2.93 46.71
CA THR A 49 24.20 3.82 46.25
C THR A 49 25.02 3.11 45.17
N TRP A 50 25.26 3.79 44.05
CA TRP A 50 26.26 3.42 43.06
C TRP A 50 27.53 4.23 43.32
N ASN A 51 28.65 3.54 43.54
CA ASN A 51 29.97 4.15 43.57
C ASN A 51 30.52 4.17 42.15
N LEU A 52 30.78 5.36 41.61
CA LEU A 52 31.02 5.56 40.18
C LEU A 52 32.51 5.55 39.82
N ASN A 53 33.33 4.85 40.62
CA ASN A 53 34.76 4.59 40.38
C ASN A 53 35.56 5.83 39.94
N GLY A 54 35.33 6.98 40.58
CA GLY A 54 36.00 8.24 40.28
C GLY A 54 35.47 9.00 39.05
N SER A 55 34.58 8.41 38.25
CA SER A 55 33.94 9.08 37.12
C SER A 55 32.81 9.99 37.59
N MET A 56 32.99 11.30 37.41
CA MET A 56 32.01 12.32 37.80
C MET A 56 30.79 12.35 36.88
N THR A 57 29.61 12.52 37.44
CA THR A 57 28.35 12.71 36.68
C THR A 57 28.42 13.99 35.88
N GLY A 58 28.08 13.91 34.59
CA GLY A 58 28.06 15.06 33.69
C GLY A 58 26.78 15.87 33.84
N TYR A 59 25.64 15.25 33.56
CA TYR A 59 24.34 15.90 33.60
C TYR A 59 23.24 14.89 33.94
N SER A 60 22.79 14.10 32.98
CA SER A 60 21.65 13.19 33.15
C SER A 60 22.02 11.80 33.66
N SER A 61 21.04 11.17 34.31
CA SER A 61 21.10 9.79 34.81
C SER A 61 19.69 9.21 34.82
N HIS A 62 19.52 8.02 34.26
CA HIS A 62 18.24 7.34 34.11
C HIS A 62 18.35 5.89 34.55
N LEU A 63 17.28 5.37 35.15
CA LEU A 63 17.11 3.94 35.36
C LEU A 63 16.23 3.34 34.26
N MET A 64 16.67 2.21 33.73
CA MET A 64 15.91 1.39 32.78
C MET A 64 15.41 0.11 33.48
N PRO A 65 14.38 -0.57 32.95
CA PRO A 65 13.85 -1.80 33.54
C PRO A 65 14.94 -2.85 33.81
N GLY A 66 14.84 -3.52 34.95
CA GLY A 66 15.90 -4.42 35.47
C GLY A 66 17.02 -3.70 36.23
N GLY A 67 16.86 -2.40 36.51
CA GLY A 67 17.73 -1.66 37.43
C GLY A 67 19.04 -1.20 36.80
N PHE A 68 19.09 -1.08 35.47
CA PHE A 68 20.27 -0.59 34.76
C PHE A 68 20.36 0.93 34.86
N LEU A 69 21.48 1.43 35.38
CA LEU A 69 21.79 2.86 35.44
C LEU A 69 22.49 3.29 34.15
N TRP A 70 21.87 4.19 33.41
CA TRP A 70 22.49 4.91 32.30
C TRP A 70 22.81 6.33 32.75
N ARG A 71 23.98 6.83 32.39
CA ARG A 71 24.40 8.16 32.82
C ARG A 71 25.37 8.81 31.86
N THR A 72 25.34 10.13 31.86
CA THR A 72 26.40 10.92 31.26
C THR A 72 27.54 11.14 32.24
N VAL A 73 28.76 11.18 31.71
CA VAL A 73 30.00 11.28 32.47
C VAL A 73 30.79 12.47 31.99
N ARG A 74 31.42 13.21 32.91
CA ARG A 74 32.41 14.23 32.54
C ARG A 74 33.67 13.58 32.00
N TYR A 75 33.94 13.85 30.73
CA TYR A 75 35.11 13.40 30.01
C TYR A 75 36.05 14.56 29.69
N SER A 76 37.33 14.35 30.00
CA SER A 76 38.46 15.26 29.73
C SER A 76 39.53 14.35 29.11
N PRO A 77 39.88 14.43 27.81
CA PRO A 77 39.96 15.58 26.91
C PRO A 77 38.70 15.91 26.11
N ASN A 78 38.39 17.20 25.94
CA ASN A 78 37.29 17.66 25.10
C ASN A 78 37.64 18.99 24.42
N SER A 79 37.23 19.16 23.17
CA SER A 79 37.56 20.31 22.32
C SER A 79 36.51 21.42 22.32
N PHE A 80 35.36 21.17 22.94
CA PHE A 80 34.30 22.15 23.14
C PHE A 80 34.45 22.79 24.53
N ALA A 81 33.92 24.00 24.69
CA ALA A 81 33.91 24.74 25.96
C ALA A 81 32.49 25.22 26.32
N GLY A 82 31.48 24.48 25.87
CA GLY A 82 30.06 24.78 26.07
C GLY A 82 29.56 24.38 27.46
N GLY A 83 28.39 24.89 27.83
CA GLY A 83 27.71 24.47 29.06
C GLY A 83 27.28 23.00 29.00
N GLY A 84 27.16 22.34 30.16
CA GLY A 84 26.66 20.96 30.27
C GLY A 84 27.49 19.89 29.56
N GLN A 85 28.74 20.18 29.20
CA GLN A 85 29.61 19.26 28.49
C GLN A 85 29.85 17.96 29.26
N THR A 86 29.64 16.82 28.59
CA THR A 86 29.79 15.48 29.16
C THR A 86 30.86 14.71 28.39
N GLY A 87 30.61 14.38 27.12
CA GLY A 87 31.56 13.71 26.22
C GLY A 87 31.62 12.18 26.34
N LYS A 88 30.96 11.59 27.33
CA LYS A 88 30.94 10.13 27.56
C LYS A 88 29.61 9.67 28.19
N VAL A 89 29.21 8.45 27.86
CA VAL A 89 28.03 7.76 28.42
C VAL A 89 28.44 6.42 29.03
N GLN A 90 27.79 6.04 30.14
CA GLN A 90 27.99 4.76 30.80
C GLN A 90 26.68 4.03 31.02
N LYS A 91 26.74 2.69 30.98
CA LYS A 91 25.70 1.77 31.46
C LYS A 91 26.26 0.92 32.59
N LEU A 92 25.56 0.86 33.72
CA LEU A 92 25.93 0.05 34.88
C LEU A 92 24.79 -0.90 35.25
N ALA A 93 25.15 -2.09 35.74
CA ALA A 93 24.22 -3.01 36.37
C ALA A 93 23.79 -2.50 37.75
N TRP A 94 22.75 -3.12 38.31
CA TRP A 94 22.24 -2.78 39.65
C TRP A 94 23.33 -2.88 40.73
N ASP A 95 24.21 -3.87 40.67
CA ASP A 95 25.29 -4.04 41.66
C ASP A 95 26.41 -3.00 41.54
N GLY A 96 26.45 -2.22 40.45
CA GLY A 96 27.50 -1.25 40.15
C GLY A 96 28.54 -1.73 39.14
N THR A 97 28.40 -2.94 38.59
CA THR A 97 29.24 -3.44 37.51
C THR A 97 29.08 -2.56 36.26
N LEU A 98 30.20 -2.07 35.72
CA LEU A 98 30.21 -1.29 34.48
C LEU A 98 29.99 -2.23 33.29
N LEU A 99 28.90 -2.02 32.56
CA LEU A 99 28.51 -2.83 31.40
C LEU A 99 28.91 -2.18 30.07
N TRP A 100 28.99 -0.85 30.05
CA TRP A 100 29.36 -0.07 28.86
C TRP A 100 29.97 1.27 29.26
N ASP A 101 31.05 1.69 28.59
CA ASP A 101 31.73 2.97 28.80
C ASP A 101 32.17 3.55 27.44
N PHE A 102 31.36 4.44 26.87
CA PHE A 102 31.51 4.89 25.49
C PHE A 102 31.74 6.39 25.40
N VAL A 103 32.86 6.76 24.77
CA VAL A 103 33.26 8.15 24.53
C VAL A 103 32.70 8.62 23.19
N TYR A 104 31.95 9.72 23.20
CA TYR A 104 31.48 10.41 22.00
C TYR A 104 31.93 11.87 22.03
N SER A 105 33.24 12.05 21.82
CA SER A 105 33.92 13.35 21.90
C SER A 105 35.16 13.35 21.00
N THR A 106 35.21 14.31 20.07
CA THR A 106 36.32 14.58 19.15
C THR A 106 36.51 16.09 19.00
N THR A 107 37.42 16.52 18.13
CA THR A 107 37.55 17.93 17.75
C THR A 107 36.40 18.44 16.86
N ALA A 108 35.61 17.54 16.26
CA ALA A 108 34.54 17.87 15.32
C ALA A 108 33.14 17.81 15.97
N TYR A 109 32.96 17.00 17.01
CA TYR A 109 31.68 16.86 17.72
C TYR A 109 31.92 16.40 19.16
N SER A 110 30.98 16.70 20.06
CA SER A 110 31.00 16.15 21.43
C SER A 110 29.59 16.10 22.00
N MET A 111 29.26 14.99 22.66
CA MET A 111 28.02 14.92 23.43
C MET A 111 28.03 15.90 24.63
N HIS A 112 26.87 16.44 24.95
CA HIS A 112 26.63 17.30 26.12
C HIS A 112 25.22 17.10 26.64
N HIS A 113 24.99 17.56 27.87
CA HIS A 113 23.72 17.50 28.56
C HIS A 113 23.13 16.09 28.56
N ASP A 114 22.09 15.85 27.77
CA ASP A 114 21.13 14.79 28.02
C ASP A 114 21.26 13.57 27.10
N ILE A 115 20.69 12.45 27.54
CA ILE A 115 20.58 11.19 26.82
C ILE A 115 19.19 10.61 27.04
N CYS A 116 18.69 9.83 26.08
CA CYS A 116 17.47 9.05 26.26
C CYS A 116 17.79 7.57 25.98
N PRO A 117 18.00 6.75 27.03
CA PRO A 117 18.15 5.30 26.85
C PRO A 117 16.85 4.69 26.36
N MET A 118 16.93 3.89 25.29
CA MET A 118 15.76 3.41 24.57
C MET A 118 15.40 1.95 24.91
N PRO A 119 14.12 1.54 24.74
CA PRO A 119 13.67 0.18 25.02
C PRO A 119 14.35 -0.90 24.17
N ASN A 120 14.92 -0.53 23.01
CA ASN A 120 15.67 -1.40 22.12
C ASN A 120 17.12 -1.67 22.58
N GLY A 121 17.56 -1.04 23.69
CA GLY A 121 18.91 -1.17 24.24
C GLY A 121 19.93 -0.17 23.69
N ASN A 122 19.51 0.70 22.77
CA ASN A 122 20.30 1.81 22.27
C ASN A 122 20.12 3.05 23.16
N VAL A 123 20.76 4.16 22.78
CA VAL A 123 20.65 5.43 23.49
C VAL A 123 20.73 6.60 22.52
N LEU A 124 19.84 7.57 22.68
CA LEU A 124 19.94 8.86 22.00
C LEU A 124 20.89 9.78 22.77
N LEU A 125 21.77 10.46 22.05
CA LEU A 125 22.74 11.42 22.61
C LEU A 125 22.56 12.78 21.93
N ILE A 126 22.45 13.84 22.72
CA ILE A 126 22.61 15.21 22.21
C ILE A 126 24.10 15.48 22.01
N SER A 127 24.47 16.11 20.89
CA SER A 127 25.86 16.45 20.58
C SER A 127 25.98 17.76 19.82
N TYR A 128 27.01 18.53 20.16
CA TYR A 128 27.50 19.61 19.31
C TYR A 128 28.12 19.02 18.03
N GLU A 129 27.99 19.75 16.91
CA GLU A 129 28.75 19.56 15.68
C GLU A 129 29.44 20.88 15.33
N LYS A 130 30.75 20.86 15.09
CA LYS A 130 31.51 22.06 14.76
C LYS A 130 31.33 22.43 13.29
N ARG A 131 30.95 23.68 13.03
CA ARG A 131 30.93 24.31 11.70
C ARG A 131 31.88 25.48 11.65
N THR A 132 32.75 25.48 10.65
CA THR A 132 33.74 26.54 10.42
C THR A 132 33.07 27.86 10.05
N ALA A 133 33.77 28.98 10.24
CA ALA A 133 33.26 30.29 9.83
C ALA A 133 32.92 30.37 8.33
N ALA A 134 33.66 29.63 7.48
CA ALA A 134 33.39 29.55 6.05
C ALA A 134 32.07 28.82 5.75
N GLU A 135 31.80 27.69 6.42
CA GLU A 135 30.53 26.97 6.30
C GLU A 135 29.36 27.81 6.82
N VAL A 136 29.53 28.48 7.96
CA VAL A 136 28.52 29.39 8.56
C VAL A 136 28.16 30.54 7.62
N SER A 137 29.17 31.15 6.99
CA SER A 137 28.96 32.19 5.97
C SER A 137 28.32 31.61 4.69
N ALA A 138 28.69 30.40 4.29
CA ALA A 138 28.11 29.71 3.13
C ALA A 138 26.61 29.41 3.34
N ALA A 139 26.21 29.06 4.57
CA ALA A 139 24.82 28.85 4.97
C ALA A 139 24.00 30.16 5.11
N GLY A 140 24.58 31.32 4.82
CA GLY A 140 23.88 32.61 4.85
C GLY A 140 23.70 33.21 6.24
N SER A 141 24.48 32.77 7.23
CA SER A 141 24.48 33.41 8.55
C SER A 141 25.15 34.78 8.53
N THR A 142 24.63 35.68 9.37
CA THR A 142 25.19 37.00 9.69
C THR A 142 26.22 36.92 10.82
N PHE A 143 26.33 35.78 11.50
CA PHE A 143 27.33 35.55 12.52
C PHE A 143 28.70 35.26 11.90
N ASN A 144 29.71 35.98 12.37
CA ASN A 144 31.08 35.82 11.90
C ASN A 144 31.88 35.00 12.90
N GLY A 145 31.96 33.69 12.67
CA GLY A 145 32.73 32.78 13.49
C GLY A 145 32.35 31.33 13.29
N GLU A 146 33.09 30.46 13.97
CA GLU A 146 32.70 29.06 14.15
C GLU A 146 31.40 28.97 14.95
N MET A 147 30.52 28.06 14.54
CA MET A 147 29.27 27.75 15.21
C MET A 147 29.24 26.27 15.61
N TRP A 148 28.53 25.98 16.69
CA TRP A 148 28.27 24.64 17.23
C TRP A 148 26.76 24.37 17.16
N PRO A 149 26.18 24.09 15.98
CA PRO A 149 24.85 23.53 15.88
C PRO A 149 24.72 22.21 16.63
N ASP A 150 23.51 21.90 17.05
CA ASP A 150 23.18 20.65 17.73
C ASP A 150 22.76 19.55 16.74
N LYS A 151 23.06 18.31 17.12
CA LYS A 151 22.59 17.09 16.47
C LYS A 151 22.18 16.06 17.51
N VAL A 152 21.36 15.10 17.11
CA VAL A 152 20.99 13.94 17.93
C VAL A 152 21.44 12.67 17.21
N VAL A 153 22.06 11.75 17.95
CA VAL A 153 22.51 10.45 17.41
C VAL A 153 21.95 9.30 18.23
N GLU A 154 21.50 8.23 17.57
CA GLU A 154 21.18 6.95 18.22
C GLU A 154 22.41 6.03 18.15
N VAL A 155 22.88 5.60 19.32
CA VAL A 155 24.06 4.72 19.43
C VAL A 155 23.65 3.35 19.91
N LYS A 156 24.04 2.32 19.15
CA LYS A 156 23.93 0.92 19.53
C LYS A 156 25.24 0.44 20.18
N PRO A 157 25.25 0.00 21.45
CA PRO A 157 26.42 -0.64 22.05
C PRO A 157 26.82 -1.92 21.29
N THR A 158 28.11 -2.06 20.96
CA THR A 158 28.66 -3.23 20.23
C THR A 158 29.73 -3.99 20.98
N GLY A 159 30.12 -3.50 22.15
CA GLY A 159 31.13 -4.08 23.04
C GLY A 159 31.14 -3.31 24.36
N LEU A 160 32.16 -3.51 25.20
CA LEU A 160 32.27 -2.81 26.49
C LEU A 160 32.58 -1.32 26.35
N THR A 161 33.24 -0.91 25.27
CA THR A 161 33.66 0.48 25.04
C THR A 161 33.38 0.98 23.61
N THR A 162 32.72 0.17 22.79
CA THR A 162 32.43 0.48 21.39
C THR A 162 30.92 0.61 21.17
N GLY A 163 30.55 1.38 20.16
CA GLY A 163 29.17 1.53 19.72
C GLY A 163 29.10 2.07 18.30
N ASP A 164 28.02 1.74 17.61
CA ASP A 164 27.75 2.20 16.24
C ASP A 164 26.67 3.28 16.28
N VAL A 165 26.89 4.38 15.56
CA VAL A 165 25.82 5.36 15.28
C VAL A 165 24.93 4.74 14.21
N ILE A 166 23.68 4.45 14.56
CA ILE A 166 22.73 3.80 13.64
C ILE A 166 21.68 4.76 13.07
N TRP A 167 21.53 5.92 13.70
CA TRP A 167 20.67 7.01 13.27
C TRP A 167 21.29 8.35 13.67
N GLU A 168 21.10 9.39 12.85
CA GLU A 168 21.61 10.74 13.10
C GLU A 168 20.68 11.77 12.47
N TRP A 169 20.37 12.82 13.24
CA TRP A 169 19.64 14.00 12.79
C TRP A 169 20.45 15.26 13.13
N LYS A 170 20.51 16.23 12.23
CA LYS A 170 21.30 17.46 12.41
C LYS A 170 20.46 18.68 12.08
N VAL A 171 20.43 19.66 12.98
CA VAL A 171 19.74 20.93 12.66
C VAL A 171 20.35 21.65 11.46
N TRP A 172 21.62 21.37 11.15
CA TRP A 172 22.32 21.97 10.01
C TRP A 172 21.70 21.63 8.65
N ASP A 173 20.97 20.51 8.56
CA ASP A 173 20.29 20.10 7.33
C ASP A 173 18.92 20.77 7.17
N HIS A 174 18.40 21.41 8.22
CA HIS A 174 17.06 22.03 8.28
C HIS A 174 17.12 23.54 8.50
N LEU A 175 17.89 24.25 7.65
CA LEU A 175 18.13 25.68 7.79
C LEU A 175 17.33 26.52 6.80
N VAL A 176 16.94 27.72 7.23
CA VAL A 176 16.35 28.78 6.39
C VAL A 176 16.98 30.13 6.72
N GLN A 177 16.94 31.09 5.80
CA GLN A 177 17.25 32.50 6.07
C GLN A 177 16.59 33.43 5.05
N ASN A 178 16.47 34.71 5.37
CA ASN A 178 15.87 35.73 4.50
C ASN A 178 16.75 36.98 4.32
N THR A 179 18.05 36.87 4.60
CA THR A 179 19.02 37.99 4.55
C THR A 179 19.81 38.05 3.25
N ASN A 180 20.08 36.91 2.61
CA ASN A 180 20.88 36.84 1.38
C ASN A 180 20.24 35.93 0.33
N ALA A 181 19.64 36.55 -0.70
CA ALA A 181 18.96 35.88 -1.80
C ALA A 181 19.85 35.01 -2.70
N SER A 182 21.19 35.14 -2.60
CA SER A 182 22.13 34.33 -3.37
C SER A 182 22.45 32.97 -2.74
N LYS A 183 22.01 32.70 -1.51
CA LYS A 183 22.29 31.44 -0.80
C LYS A 183 21.15 30.42 -0.98
N ALA A 184 21.50 29.14 -0.98
CA ALA A 184 20.59 28.05 -1.32
C ALA A 184 19.37 27.92 -0.38
N ASN A 185 19.53 28.26 0.90
CA ASN A 185 18.49 28.20 1.93
C ASN A 185 17.72 29.53 2.08
N TYR A 186 17.74 30.41 1.07
CA TYR A 186 17.00 31.66 1.10
C TYR A 186 15.50 31.44 0.91
N GLN A 187 14.71 32.10 1.76
CA GLN A 187 13.26 32.23 1.58
C GLN A 187 12.86 33.69 1.83
N SER A 188 11.87 34.19 1.10
CA SER A 188 11.40 35.57 1.26
C SER A 188 10.66 35.79 2.58
N SER A 189 10.14 34.72 3.20
CA SER A 189 9.34 34.76 4.41
C SER A 189 9.63 33.56 5.32
N ILE A 190 10.24 33.81 6.50
CA ILE A 190 10.57 32.76 7.48
C ILE A 190 9.32 32.10 8.06
N VAL A 191 8.24 32.87 8.27
CA VAL A 191 7.01 32.37 8.92
C VAL A 191 6.24 31.33 8.10
N ASN A 192 6.57 31.22 6.81
CA ASN A 192 6.02 30.18 5.94
C ASN A 192 6.83 28.88 5.97
N HIS A 193 7.94 28.86 6.72
CA HIS A 193 8.84 27.72 6.89
C HIS A 193 9.03 27.36 8.38
N PRO A 194 7.96 27.15 9.16
CA PRO A 194 8.07 26.76 10.56
C PRO A 194 8.82 25.43 10.75
N GLU A 195 8.86 24.59 9.72
CA GLU A 195 9.56 23.31 9.67
C GLU A 195 11.10 23.43 9.64
N LEU A 196 11.63 24.64 9.39
CA LEU A 196 13.06 24.94 9.31
C LEU A 196 13.53 25.93 10.40
N LEU A 197 14.84 25.93 10.70
CA LEU A 197 15.45 26.87 11.64
C LEU A 197 16.09 28.06 10.93
N ASN A 198 15.70 29.27 11.32
CA ASN A 198 16.34 30.47 10.78
C ASN A 198 17.75 30.65 11.36
N ILE A 199 18.81 30.39 10.59
CA ILE A 199 20.22 30.52 11.02
C ILE A 199 20.59 31.94 11.49
N ASN A 200 19.76 32.93 11.22
CA ASN A 200 19.94 34.31 11.66
C ASN A 200 19.09 34.68 12.89
N TYR A 201 18.36 33.74 13.48
CA TYR A 201 17.66 33.97 14.75
C TYR A 201 18.62 33.75 15.92
N LYS A 202 19.00 34.86 16.59
CA LYS A 202 19.95 34.90 17.71
C LYS A 202 21.22 34.06 17.46
N PRO A 203 21.94 34.27 16.35
CA PRO A 203 23.06 33.41 16.02
C PRO A 203 24.21 33.65 17.00
N SER A 204 24.78 32.56 17.49
CA SER A 204 25.87 32.53 18.46
C SER A 204 26.76 31.33 18.22
N LYS A 205 27.92 31.27 18.89
CA LYS A 205 28.81 30.12 18.79
C LYS A 205 28.12 28.84 19.28
N ASP A 206 27.62 28.86 20.52
CA ASP A 206 26.74 27.83 21.07
C ASP A 206 25.30 28.27 20.79
N TRP A 207 24.69 27.71 19.74
CA TRP A 207 23.52 28.31 19.12
C TRP A 207 22.19 27.86 19.73
N MET A 208 21.80 26.59 19.55
CA MET A 208 20.55 26.10 20.13
C MET A 208 20.72 25.74 21.60
N HIS A 209 21.87 25.16 21.96
CA HIS A 209 22.14 24.68 23.31
C HIS A 209 21.07 23.68 23.74
N MET A 210 20.94 22.58 22.98
CA MET A 210 20.01 21.51 23.31
C MET A 210 20.38 20.89 24.67
N ASN A 211 19.38 20.66 25.52
CA ASN A 211 19.62 20.31 26.92
C ASN A 211 18.62 19.30 27.52
N GLY A 212 17.75 18.75 26.70
CA GLY A 212 16.80 17.70 27.04
C GLY A 212 16.43 16.95 25.78
N VAL A 213 16.32 15.63 25.87
CA VAL A 213 15.87 14.76 24.78
C VAL A 213 15.02 13.64 25.36
N ASP A 214 13.86 13.39 24.75
CA ASP A 214 12.98 12.28 25.12
C ASP A 214 12.44 11.59 23.87
N TYR A 215 12.01 10.33 24.03
CA TYR A 215 11.54 9.47 22.95
C TYR A 215 10.11 9.00 23.21
N ASN A 216 9.24 9.18 22.22
CA ASN A 216 7.88 8.66 22.23
C ASN A 216 7.79 7.37 21.40
N PRO A 217 7.67 6.18 22.03
CA PRO A 217 7.62 4.91 21.31
C PRO A 217 6.31 4.67 20.54
N ILE A 218 5.24 5.39 20.86
CA ILE A 218 3.94 5.26 20.18
C ILE A 218 3.98 6.00 18.83
N LEU A 219 4.65 7.15 18.80
CA LEU A 219 4.79 7.98 17.61
C LEU A 219 6.08 7.69 16.81
N ASP A 220 7.07 7.07 17.46
CA ASP A 220 8.46 6.96 16.97
C ASP A 220 9.03 8.34 16.62
N GLN A 221 8.94 9.25 17.60
CA GLN A 221 9.36 10.65 17.50
C GLN A 221 10.21 11.02 18.71
N ILE A 222 11.07 12.03 18.53
CA ILE A 222 11.85 12.62 19.62
C ILE A 222 11.42 14.07 19.87
N VAL A 223 11.53 14.52 21.11
CA VAL A 223 11.39 15.92 21.48
C VAL A 223 12.70 16.41 22.08
N VAL A 224 13.08 17.64 21.75
CA VAL A 224 14.26 18.30 22.32
C VAL A 224 13.92 19.69 22.82
N SER A 225 14.55 20.09 23.93
CA SER A 225 14.49 21.46 24.44
C SER A 225 15.73 22.26 24.07
N SER A 226 15.54 23.51 23.63
CA SER A 226 16.61 24.48 23.36
C SER A 226 16.63 25.57 24.42
N HIS A 227 17.73 25.63 25.18
CA HIS A 227 17.96 26.66 26.19
C HIS A 227 18.00 28.07 25.57
N ASN A 228 18.73 28.25 24.48
CA ASN A 228 19.06 29.57 23.95
C ASN A 228 17.95 30.13 23.03
N LEU A 229 17.20 29.25 22.36
CA LEU A 229 16.12 29.66 21.45
C LEU A 229 14.75 29.66 22.13
N ASN A 230 14.65 29.09 23.33
CA ASN A 230 13.43 29.02 24.12
C ASN A 230 12.28 28.28 23.41
N GLU A 231 12.62 27.14 22.82
CA GLU A 231 11.67 26.32 22.09
C GLU A 231 11.82 24.84 22.46
N TRP A 232 10.72 24.12 22.32
CA TRP A 232 10.70 22.68 22.19
C TRP A 232 10.47 22.31 20.73
N TYR A 233 11.13 21.27 20.25
CA TYR A 233 11.03 20.79 18.87
C TYR A 233 10.69 19.31 18.86
N VAL A 234 9.73 18.90 18.03
CA VAL A 234 9.45 17.48 17.75
C VAL A 234 9.98 17.10 16.38
N ILE A 235 10.66 15.95 16.30
CA ILE A 235 11.33 15.44 15.09
C ILE A 235 10.93 13.98 14.89
N ASP A 236 10.78 13.57 13.62
CA ASP A 236 10.49 12.19 13.25
C ASP A 236 11.72 11.28 13.40
N HIS A 237 11.64 10.30 14.31
CA HIS A 237 12.72 9.35 14.56
C HIS A 237 12.57 8.06 13.75
N SER A 238 11.39 7.80 13.18
CA SER A 238 11.16 6.62 12.33
C SER A 238 11.90 6.65 10.99
N THR A 239 12.55 7.78 10.70
CA THR A 239 13.39 8.02 9.53
C THR A 239 14.66 7.18 9.57
N THR A 240 15.20 6.86 8.39
CA THR A 240 16.64 6.53 8.26
C THR A 240 17.49 7.80 8.40
N THR A 241 18.81 7.69 8.63
CA THR A 241 19.72 8.86 8.63
C THR A 241 19.63 9.69 7.35
N LEU A 242 19.38 9.06 6.20
CA LEU A 242 19.26 9.78 4.93
C LEU A 242 17.96 10.56 4.85
N GLU A 243 16.84 9.97 5.27
CA GLU A 243 15.55 10.67 5.35
C GLU A 243 15.58 11.77 6.42
N ALA A 244 16.25 11.54 7.55
CA ALA A 244 16.45 12.50 8.62
C ALA A 244 17.27 13.74 8.19
N ALA A 245 18.11 13.63 7.15
CA ALA A 245 18.81 14.77 6.57
C ALA A 245 17.99 15.50 5.47
N GLY A 246 16.83 14.95 5.10
CA GLY A 246 15.96 15.47 4.04
C GLY A 246 14.60 15.93 4.55
N HIS A 247 13.72 16.28 3.60
CA HIS A 247 12.38 16.84 3.84
C HIS A 247 11.24 15.84 3.56
N THR A 248 11.57 14.57 3.36
CA THR A 248 10.62 13.49 3.00
C THR A 248 11.04 12.18 3.62
N GLY A 249 10.07 11.32 3.95
CA GLY A 249 10.31 10.02 4.57
C GLY A 249 9.84 9.97 6.02
N GLY A 250 10.04 8.83 6.68
CA GLY A 250 9.48 8.56 8.01
C GLY A 250 7.96 8.41 8.03
N ASN A 251 7.41 8.13 9.22
CA ASN A 251 5.99 7.96 9.50
C ASN A 251 5.18 9.25 9.25
N SER A 252 5.83 10.40 9.41
CA SER A 252 5.24 11.72 9.13
C SER A 252 5.28 12.10 7.64
N GLY A 253 6.15 11.46 6.85
CA GLY A 253 6.44 11.84 5.47
C GLY A 253 7.22 13.14 5.33
N LYS A 254 7.81 13.66 6.42
CA LYS A 254 8.53 14.96 6.48
C LYS A 254 10.04 14.86 6.64
N GLY A 255 10.61 13.64 6.63
CA GLY A 255 12.04 13.48 6.87
C GLY A 255 12.43 14.03 8.24
N GLY A 256 13.53 14.77 8.33
CA GLY A 256 14.00 15.38 9.58
C GLY A 256 13.46 16.77 9.88
N ASP A 257 12.54 17.30 9.08
CA ASP A 257 11.98 18.62 9.34
C ASP A 257 11.26 18.68 10.70
N PHE A 258 11.22 19.87 11.31
CA PHE A 258 10.49 20.02 12.57
C PHE A 258 9.00 19.79 12.35
N LEU A 259 8.46 18.77 13.04
CA LEU A 259 7.03 18.46 13.00
C LEU A 259 6.23 19.43 13.87
N TYR A 260 6.81 19.90 14.96
CA TYR A 260 6.17 20.79 15.93
C TYR A 260 7.19 21.67 16.63
N ARG A 261 6.77 22.90 16.98
CA ARG A 261 7.55 23.88 17.72
C ARG A 261 6.69 24.59 18.73
N TRP A 262 7.18 24.78 19.95
CA TRP A 262 6.44 25.54 20.96
C TRP A 262 7.35 26.36 21.87
N GLY A 263 6.85 27.52 22.31
CA GLY A 263 7.48 28.36 23.32
C GLY A 263 7.81 29.78 22.85
N ASN A 264 8.42 29.93 21.67
CA ASN A 264 8.88 31.21 21.16
C ASN A 264 8.58 31.41 19.65
N PRO A 265 7.34 31.83 19.31
CA PRO A 265 6.92 32.04 17.91
C PRO A 265 7.82 32.97 17.08
N ALA A 266 8.46 33.95 17.72
CA ALA A 266 9.35 34.89 17.05
C ALA A 266 10.60 34.23 16.45
N ALA A 267 10.98 33.02 16.90
CA ALA A 267 12.11 32.27 16.38
C ALA A 267 11.98 31.86 14.91
N TYR A 268 10.75 31.79 14.41
CA TYR A 268 10.43 31.55 13.00
C TYR A 268 9.54 32.65 12.41
N GLY A 269 9.58 33.85 12.98
CA GLY A 269 8.89 35.02 12.42
C GLY A 269 7.37 35.03 12.61
N ALA A 270 6.81 34.11 13.41
CA ALA A 270 5.40 34.15 13.78
C ALA A 270 5.14 35.16 14.90
N THR A 271 3.96 35.75 14.90
CA THR A 271 3.48 36.59 16.01
C THR A 271 2.95 35.70 17.14
N GLY A 272 3.32 35.99 18.38
CA GLY A 272 2.78 35.32 19.55
C GLY A 272 3.58 35.61 20.81
N THR A 273 3.06 35.16 21.95
CA THR A 273 3.73 35.33 23.24
C THR A 273 4.87 34.33 23.39
N ASN A 274 6.04 34.82 23.79
CA ASN A 274 7.15 33.96 24.17
C ASN A 274 6.97 33.48 25.63
N TYR A 275 6.49 32.24 25.82
CA TYR A 275 6.22 31.67 27.15
C TYR A 275 7.44 30.99 27.77
N LEU A 276 8.28 30.36 26.95
CA LEU A 276 9.52 29.74 27.41
C LEU A 276 10.61 30.81 27.50
N LYS A 277 11.29 30.92 28.64
CA LYS A 277 12.31 31.97 28.84
C LYS A 277 13.71 31.42 28.90
N VAL A 278 13.83 30.29 29.58
CA VAL A 278 14.98 29.40 29.64
C VAL A 278 14.36 28.04 29.96
N THR A 279 14.49 27.06 29.06
CA THR A 279 13.78 25.79 29.21
C THR A 279 14.72 24.60 29.25
N HIS A 280 14.33 23.56 29.98
CA HIS A 280 15.03 22.27 30.11
C HIS A 280 14.04 21.12 30.10
N ASP A 281 14.56 19.93 29.83
CA ASP A 281 13.88 18.67 30.10
C ASP A 281 12.53 18.58 29.39
N ALA A 282 12.47 18.93 28.10
CA ALA A 282 11.27 18.67 27.31
C ALA A 282 11.06 17.16 27.18
N HIS A 283 9.86 16.69 27.51
CA HIS A 283 9.49 15.28 27.46
C HIS A 283 8.00 15.09 27.22
N TRP A 284 7.60 13.88 26.80
CA TRP A 284 6.20 13.50 26.80
C TRP A 284 5.77 13.00 28.17
N ILE A 285 4.54 13.34 28.55
CA ILE A 285 3.88 12.67 29.66
C ILE A 285 3.52 11.24 29.21
N PRO A 286 4.02 10.20 29.89
CA PRO A 286 3.81 8.82 29.46
C PRO A 286 2.35 8.39 29.62
N GLU A 287 1.94 7.37 28.87
CA GLU A 287 0.57 6.83 28.92
C GLU A 287 0.16 6.22 30.27
N THR A 288 1.12 6.00 31.16
CA THR A 288 0.86 5.59 32.54
C THR A 288 0.34 6.73 33.42
N ALA A 289 0.42 7.97 32.96
CA ALA A 289 0.02 9.16 33.70
C ALA A 289 -1.26 9.81 33.12
N PRO A 290 -2.08 10.50 33.96
CA PRO A 290 -3.39 11.00 33.54
C PRO A 290 -3.38 11.95 32.34
N ASN A 291 -2.36 12.81 32.22
CA ASN A 291 -2.24 13.78 31.12
C ASN A 291 -1.35 13.28 29.97
N SER A 292 -1.35 11.98 29.72
CA SER A 292 -0.56 11.34 28.66
C SER A 292 -0.62 12.03 27.29
N GLY A 293 0.50 12.02 26.58
CA GLY A 293 0.63 12.61 25.24
C GLY A 293 0.88 14.13 25.23
N ARG A 294 0.68 14.83 26.35
CA ARG A 294 1.15 16.22 26.49
C ARG A 294 2.67 16.28 26.49
N LEU A 295 3.21 17.39 25.98
CA LEU A 295 4.59 17.76 26.19
C LEU A 295 4.69 18.55 27.50
N ALA A 296 5.74 18.29 28.27
CA ALA A 296 6.06 18.99 29.50
C ALA A 296 7.53 19.42 29.52
N GLY A 297 7.86 20.41 30.34
CA GLY A 297 9.24 20.78 30.57
C GLY A 297 9.40 21.83 31.66
N PHE A 298 10.63 21.97 32.12
CA PHE A 298 10.99 22.95 33.15
C PHE A 298 11.29 24.31 32.51
N ASN A 299 10.67 25.37 33.01
CA ASN A 299 10.85 26.73 32.52
C ASN A 299 11.42 27.58 33.65
N ASN A 300 12.73 27.75 33.64
CA ASN A 300 13.53 28.32 34.71
C ASN A 300 13.10 29.74 35.07
N GLN A 301 12.64 30.52 34.08
CA GLN A 301 12.21 31.91 34.24
C GLN A 301 10.77 32.13 33.74
N GLY A 302 9.94 31.08 33.73
CA GLY A 302 8.58 31.15 33.17
C GLY A 302 7.60 31.98 34.00
N ILE A 303 7.90 32.24 35.27
CA ILE A 303 7.11 33.13 36.15
C ILE A 303 7.79 34.49 36.30
N SER A 304 9.08 34.50 36.61
CA SER A 304 9.91 35.71 36.67
C SER A 304 11.40 35.34 36.56
N ASN A 305 12.28 36.33 36.50
CA ASN A 305 13.74 36.12 36.49
C ASN A 305 14.29 35.42 37.75
N THR A 306 13.46 35.22 38.77
CA THR A 306 13.82 34.57 40.04
C THR A 306 12.78 33.52 40.45
N LYS A 307 11.97 33.04 39.52
CA LYS A 307 10.92 32.05 39.80
C LYS A 307 10.64 31.15 38.60
N SER A 308 10.77 29.84 38.83
CA SER A 308 10.58 28.82 37.80
C SER A 308 9.14 28.27 37.78
N CYS A 309 8.79 27.57 36.71
CA CYS A 309 7.57 26.78 36.61
C CYS A 309 7.79 25.49 35.82
N VAL A 310 6.83 24.58 35.92
CA VAL A 310 6.67 23.45 34.99
C VAL A 310 5.53 23.83 34.06
N ASP A 311 5.79 23.79 32.76
CA ASP A 311 4.79 24.02 31.72
C ASP A 311 4.41 22.69 31.08
N GLN A 312 3.12 22.51 30.79
CA GLN A 312 2.63 21.43 29.93
C GLN A 312 1.81 22.02 28.80
N VAL A 313 1.93 21.45 27.60
CA VAL A 313 1.10 21.77 26.43
C VAL A 313 0.52 20.50 25.85
N ASN A 314 -0.72 20.59 25.36
CA ASN A 314 -1.34 19.57 24.54
C ASN A 314 -1.15 19.95 23.06
N PRO A 315 -0.17 19.36 22.35
CA PRO A 315 0.06 19.69 20.95
C PRO A 315 -1.16 19.29 20.09
N PRO A 316 -1.42 19.98 18.96
CA PRO A 316 -2.52 19.68 18.06
C PRO A 316 -2.17 18.46 17.18
N LEU A 317 -1.92 17.31 17.82
CA LEU A 317 -1.53 16.07 17.17
C LEU A 317 -2.63 15.56 16.23
N ASN A 318 -2.25 15.29 14.98
CA ASN A 318 -3.10 14.75 13.92
C ASN A 318 -2.36 13.59 13.23
N GLY A 319 -2.56 12.38 13.74
CA GLY A 319 -1.77 11.21 13.34
C GLY A 319 -0.30 11.35 13.77
N TYR A 320 0.62 11.39 12.80
CA TYR A 320 2.05 11.63 13.02
C TYR A 320 2.47 13.08 12.75
N LEU A 321 1.52 13.97 12.46
CA LEU A 321 1.75 15.39 12.21
C LEU A 321 1.11 16.26 13.29
N TYR A 322 1.38 17.55 13.24
CA TYR A 322 0.80 18.54 14.13
C TYR A 322 0.16 19.65 13.29
N ASP A 323 -1.12 19.94 13.56
CA ASP A 323 -1.85 20.92 12.76
C ASP A 323 -1.29 22.32 12.98
N ILE A 324 -1.09 23.04 11.87
CA ILE A 324 -0.64 24.43 11.85
C ILE A 324 -1.35 25.18 10.74
N THR A 325 -1.74 26.42 11.03
CA THR A 325 -2.18 27.35 10.00
C THR A 325 -0.97 28.03 9.38
N SER A 326 -0.83 27.97 8.05
CA SER A 326 0.29 28.61 7.34
C SER A 326 0.43 30.09 7.73
N GLY A 327 1.67 30.53 8.01
CA GLY A 327 1.97 31.89 8.44
C GLY A 327 1.61 32.21 9.90
N LYS A 328 1.24 31.21 10.71
CA LYS A 328 0.93 31.36 12.15
C LYS A 328 1.87 30.52 13.00
N ALA A 329 1.84 30.80 14.31
CA ALA A 329 2.49 29.94 15.29
C ALA A 329 1.73 28.62 15.43
N PHE A 330 2.43 27.55 15.81
CA PHE A 330 1.77 26.33 16.28
C PHE A 330 0.91 26.62 17.52
N ASP A 331 -0.26 25.99 17.56
CA ASP A 331 -1.07 25.93 18.77
C ASP A 331 -0.51 24.90 19.77
N PRO A 332 -0.87 24.98 21.06
CA PRO A 332 -1.69 26.03 21.66
C PRO A 332 -0.90 27.33 21.88
N SER A 333 -1.55 28.46 21.65
CA SER A 333 -0.99 29.81 21.91
C SER A 333 -0.73 30.14 23.39
N ILE A 334 -0.92 29.19 24.31
CA ILE A 334 -0.60 29.26 25.74
C ILE A 334 -0.38 27.82 26.26
N TYR A 335 0.29 27.68 27.40
CA TYR A 335 0.39 26.39 28.09
C TYR A 335 -1.01 25.85 28.46
N THR A 336 -1.16 24.53 28.41
CA THR A 336 -2.38 23.82 28.86
C THR A 336 -2.43 23.75 30.39
N TYR A 337 -1.28 23.58 31.03
CA TYR A 337 -1.14 23.59 32.48
C TYR A 337 0.18 24.23 32.88
N ARG A 338 0.18 24.94 34.02
CA ARG A 338 1.39 25.52 34.60
C ARG A 338 1.39 25.32 36.10
N HIS A 339 2.46 24.72 36.62
CA HIS A 339 2.76 24.69 38.04
C HIS A 339 3.83 25.73 38.37
N THR A 340 3.52 26.69 39.24
CA THR A 340 4.54 27.62 39.77
C THR A 340 5.42 26.88 40.75
N ALA A 341 6.73 26.77 40.46
CA ALA A 341 7.62 25.95 41.26
C ALA A 341 7.83 26.53 42.66
N ASN A 342 8.11 25.69 43.65
CA ASN A 342 8.36 26.08 45.04
C ASN A 342 9.78 26.66 45.26
N GLY A 343 10.32 27.35 44.25
CA GLY A 343 11.64 27.96 44.28
C GLY A 343 12.08 28.39 42.89
N TYR A 344 13.39 28.51 42.72
CA TYR A 344 14.02 28.94 41.49
C TYR A 344 15.22 28.05 41.19
N SER A 345 15.31 27.59 39.95
CA SER A 345 16.54 27.08 39.37
C SER A 345 16.93 27.98 38.21
N SER A 346 18.13 28.56 38.25
CA SER A 346 18.58 29.47 37.18
C SER A 346 18.89 28.74 35.87
N ASN A 347 19.26 27.47 35.98
CA ASN A 347 19.56 26.58 34.88
C ASN A 347 19.20 25.14 35.29
N MET A 348 19.13 24.21 34.33
CA MET A 348 18.79 22.79 34.58
C MET A 348 17.41 22.62 35.24
N GLY A 349 17.08 21.42 35.71
CA GLY A 349 15.82 21.09 36.36
C GLY A 349 14.98 20.16 35.52
N SER A 350 14.09 19.44 36.19
CA SER A 350 13.21 18.45 35.57
C SER A 350 11.83 18.44 36.21
N SER A 351 10.90 17.78 35.53
CA SER A 351 9.61 17.42 36.11
C SER A 351 9.18 16.03 35.67
N GLN A 352 8.27 15.42 36.44
CA GLN A 352 7.67 14.14 36.06
C GLN A 352 6.25 14.06 36.62
N GLU A 353 5.27 13.90 35.74
CA GLU A 353 3.92 13.53 36.17
C GLU A 353 3.88 12.03 36.49
N LEU A 354 3.42 11.70 37.69
CA LEU A 354 3.41 10.35 38.23
C LEU A 354 2.07 9.66 37.91
N PRO A 355 2.00 8.32 37.89
CA PRO A 355 0.78 7.58 37.54
C PRO A 355 -0.47 7.91 38.36
N ASN A 356 -0.32 8.39 39.60
CA ASN A 356 -1.44 8.84 40.43
C ASN A 356 -1.85 10.31 40.19
N GLY A 357 -1.23 11.00 39.22
CA GLY A 357 -1.47 12.40 38.88
C GLY A 357 -0.69 13.41 39.73
N ASN A 358 0.19 12.96 40.62
CA ASN A 358 1.10 13.86 41.33
C ASN A 358 2.20 14.38 40.39
N LEU A 359 2.79 15.53 40.73
CA LEU A 359 3.90 16.11 39.98
C LEU A 359 5.17 16.11 40.85
N LEU A 360 6.22 15.44 40.38
CA LEU A 360 7.57 15.55 40.90
C LEU A 360 8.29 16.70 40.20
N VAL A 361 9.03 17.51 40.95
CA VAL A 361 9.77 18.66 40.43
C VAL A 361 11.19 18.68 41.01
N CYS A 362 12.19 18.87 40.15
CA CYS A 362 13.58 19.06 40.53
C CYS A 362 14.01 20.52 40.34
N LEU A 363 14.26 21.24 41.45
CA LEU A 363 14.90 22.54 41.46
C LEU A 363 16.43 22.34 41.48
N ALA A 364 17.00 22.21 40.29
CA ALA A 364 18.36 21.71 40.15
C ALA A 364 19.43 22.47 40.92
N THR A 365 19.53 23.79 40.75
CA THR A 365 20.58 24.59 41.44
C THR A 365 20.36 24.72 42.94
N ALA A 366 19.13 24.51 43.41
CA ALA A 366 18.82 24.46 44.84
C ALA A 366 19.10 23.08 45.45
N GLY A 367 19.31 22.04 44.62
CA GLY A 367 19.44 20.67 45.06
C GLY A 367 18.16 20.12 45.69
N THR A 368 16.99 20.72 45.40
CA THR A 368 15.72 20.34 46.01
C THR A 368 14.85 19.56 45.03
N VAL A 369 14.35 18.40 45.45
CA VAL A 369 13.34 17.63 44.73
C VAL A 369 12.09 17.56 45.60
N TYR A 370 10.92 17.80 45.03
CA TYR A 370 9.67 17.73 45.77
C TYR A 370 8.53 17.16 44.93
N GLU A 371 7.53 16.60 45.61
CA GLU A 371 6.31 16.04 45.02
C GLU A 371 5.10 16.84 45.50
N ILE A 372 4.21 17.20 44.58
CA ILE A 372 2.93 17.85 44.89
C ILE A 372 1.76 17.04 44.36
N ASN A 373 0.59 17.21 44.99
CA ASN A 373 -0.67 16.71 44.46
C ASN A 373 -1.31 17.70 43.48
N SER A 374 -2.49 17.35 42.95
CA SER A 374 -3.28 18.17 42.04
C SER A 374 -3.74 19.52 42.62
N THR A 375 -3.75 19.70 43.95
CA THR A 375 -4.06 20.99 44.60
C THR A 375 -2.82 21.86 44.83
N GLY A 376 -1.63 21.39 44.43
CA GLY A 376 -0.36 22.06 44.67
C GLY A 376 0.21 21.88 46.09
N ALA A 377 -0.40 21.03 46.92
CA ALA A 377 0.11 20.76 48.26
C ALA A 377 1.34 19.86 48.17
N THR A 378 2.43 20.25 48.84
CA THR A 378 3.66 19.46 48.89
C THR A 378 3.45 18.23 49.76
N LEU A 379 3.67 17.05 49.17
CA LEU A 379 3.55 15.76 49.85
C LEU A 379 4.90 15.25 50.33
N TRP A 380 5.95 15.52 49.57
CA TRP A 380 7.31 15.09 49.86
C TRP A 380 8.30 16.15 49.38
N SER A 381 9.41 16.34 50.08
CA SER A 381 10.50 17.22 49.65
C SER A 381 11.81 16.79 50.29
N LYS A 382 12.89 16.87 49.52
CA LYS A 382 14.24 16.63 50.01
C LYS A 382 15.23 17.55 49.33
N THR A 383 16.16 18.09 50.13
CA THR A 383 17.24 18.96 49.64
C THR A 383 18.58 18.29 49.86
N TYR A 384 19.44 18.39 48.86
CA TYR A 384 20.77 17.82 48.82
C TYR A 384 21.81 18.93 48.67
N ASN A 385 23.04 18.64 49.08
CA ASN A 385 24.16 19.56 48.85
C ASN A 385 24.60 19.48 47.39
N GLY A 386 24.67 20.65 46.73
CA GLY A 386 25.07 20.76 45.33
C GLY A 386 23.90 20.63 44.35
N ALA A 387 24.21 20.84 43.07
CA ALA A 387 23.19 20.84 42.03
C ALA A 387 22.81 19.42 41.60
N ILE A 388 21.52 19.16 41.42
CA ILE A 388 20.99 17.93 40.85
C ILE A 388 20.38 18.27 39.49
N PRO A 389 21.02 17.98 38.35
CA PRO A 389 20.53 18.44 37.05
C PRO A 389 19.11 17.99 36.74
N GLN A 390 18.80 16.73 37.06
CA GLN A 390 17.50 16.09 36.90
C GLN A 390 17.28 15.07 38.04
N ALA A 391 16.02 14.82 38.37
CA ALA A 391 15.61 13.74 39.26
C ALA A 391 14.28 13.13 38.80
N PHE A 392 14.19 11.79 38.88
CA PHE A 392 13.03 11.02 38.44
C PHE A 392 12.67 9.95 39.47
N ARG A 393 11.38 9.65 39.58
CA ARG A 393 10.80 8.62 40.44
C ARG A 393 10.50 7.38 39.59
N TYR A 394 10.89 6.22 40.11
CA TYR A 394 10.73 4.92 39.47
C TYR A 394 9.98 3.97 40.39
N SER A 395 9.11 3.14 39.81
CA SER A 395 8.44 2.09 40.58
C SER A 395 9.40 0.94 40.88
N LYS A 396 9.21 0.28 42.03
CA LYS A 396 9.94 -0.92 42.42
C LYS A 396 9.75 -2.03 41.38
N CYS A 397 8.53 -2.19 40.88
CA CYS A 397 8.23 -3.19 39.85
C CYS A 397 9.03 -2.96 38.56
N GLN A 398 9.18 -1.72 38.12
CA GLN A 398 10.01 -1.40 36.95
C GLN A 398 11.49 -1.74 37.19
N LEU A 399 12.03 -1.43 38.37
CA LEU A 399 13.44 -1.65 38.66
C LEU A 399 13.81 -3.12 38.87
N GLU A 400 12.92 -3.91 39.47
CA GLU A 400 13.20 -5.32 39.80
C GLU A 400 12.95 -6.27 38.63
N ASN A 401 12.28 -5.83 37.57
CA ASN A 401 11.88 -6.69 36.45
C ASN A 401 12.51 -6.24 35.14
N PRO A 402 13.18 -7.15 34.39
CA PRO A 402 13.70 -6.82 33.07
C PRO A 402 12.56 -6.48 32.10
N ALA A 403 12.88 -5.66 31.10
CA ALA A 403 11.92 -5.40 30.04
C ALA A 403 11.63 -6.68 29.24
N PRO A 404 10.36 -6.93 28.85
CA PRO A 404 10.05 -8.03 27.95
C PRO A 404 10.73 -7.81 26.58
N PRO A 405 10.79 -8.83 25.71
CA PRO A 405 11.20 -8.65 24.32
C PRO A 405 10.31 -7.60 23.62
N ILE A 406 10.90 -6.85 22.68
CA ILE A 406 10.14 -5.94 21.82
C ILE A 406 9.17 -6.77 20.99
N PRO A 407 7.85 -6.47 21.01
CA PRO A 407 6.89 -7.25 20.25
C PRO A 407 7.06 -7.02 18.75
N THR A 408 6.77 -8.05 17.96
CA THR A 408 6.82 -8.00 16.50
C THR A 408 5.44 -8.15 15.90
N ILE A 409 5.14 -7.42 14.84
CA ILE A 409 3.91 -7.58 14.06
C ILE A 409 4.21 -8.38 12.79
N ILE A 410 3.42 -9.42 12.53
CA ILE A 410 3.38 -10.14 11.25
C ILE A 410 1.97 -10.10 10.67
N GLN A 411 1.85 -10.02 9.35
CA GLN A 411 0.58 -10.11 8.66
C GLN A 411 0.29 -11.55 8.23
N ILE A 412 -0.89 -12.08 8.60
CA ILE A 412 -1.38 -13.40 8.22
C ILE A 412 -2.78 -13.21 7.61
N GLY A 413 -2.90 -13.37 6.28
CA GLY A 413 -4.12 -13.03 5.57
C GLY A 413 -4.48 -11.55 5.71
N THR A 414 -5.69 -11.26 6.20
CA THR A 414 -6.20 -9.91 6.46
C THR A 414 -5.91 -9.41 7.88
N SER A 415 -5.30 -10.22 8.76
CA SER A 415 -5.07 -9.86 10.16
C SER A 415 -3.59 -9.60 10.45
N LEU A 416 -3.33 -8.64 11.32
CA LEU A 416 -2.04 -8.39 11.96
C LEU A 416 -1.96 -9.17 13.27
N ASN A 417 -0.84 -9.86 13.50
CA ASN A 417 -0.62 -10.70 14.67
C ASN A 417 0.63 -10.22 15.41
N SER A 418 0.51 -9.99 16.72
CA SER A 418 1.64 -9.75 17.60
C SER A 418 2.34 -11.06 17.98
N SER A 419 3.62 -10.98 18.33
CA SER A 419 4.31 -12.00 19.14
C SER A 419 3.61 -12.20 20.50
N ASP A 420 3.80 -13.37 21.13
CA ASP A 420 3.17 -13.72 22.41
C ASP A 420 3.58 -12.79 23.57
N ALA A 421 2.59 -12.36 24.35
CA ALA A 421 2.74 -11.56 25.57
C ALA A 421 1.51 -11.74 26.50
N ALA A 422 1.60 -11.21 27.72
CA ALA A 422 0.55 -11.31 28.73
C ALA A 422 -0.68 -10.43 28.43
N SER A 423 -0.46 -9.24 27.85
CA SER A 423 -1.53 -8.33 27.42
C SER A 423 -1.10 -7.48 26.24
N TYR A 424 -2.08 -6.98 25.49
CA TYR A 424 -1.90 -6.20 24.27
C TYR A 424 -2.69 -4.89 24.33
N GLN A 425 -2.19 -3.87 23.65
CA GLN A 425 -2.94 -2.67 23.30
C GLN A 425 -2.50 -2.24 21.90
N TRP A 426 -3.46 -2.15 20.97
CA TRP A 426 -3.18 -1.71 19.60
C TRP A 426 -3.34 -0.21 19.44
N TYR A 427 -2.57 0.37 18.53
CA TYR A 427 -2.59 1.78 18.15
C TYR A 427 -2.71 1.89 16.64
N LEU A 428 -3.42 2.91 16.16
CA LEU A 428 -3.48 3.32 14.77
C LEU A 428 -3.09 4.79 14.69
N ASN A 429 -2.04 5.10 13.92
CA ASN A 429 -1.53 6.46 13.72
C ASN A 429 -1.30 7.20 15.04
N GLY A 430 -0.63 6.55 15.99
CA GLY A 430 -0.32 7.11 17.30
C GLY A 430 -1.47 7.15 18.31
N GLN A 431 -2.68 6.76 17.92
CA GLN A 431 -3.86 6.76 18.79
C GLN A 431 -4.23 5.34 19.23
N ALA A 432 -4.49 5.15 20.52
CA ALA A 432 -4.93 3.86 21.04
C ALA A 432 -6.27 3.45 20.42
N ILE A 433 -6.33 2.22 19.90
CA ILE A 433 -7.59 1.61 19.46
C ILE A 433 -8.31 1.17 20.73
N LYS A 434 -9.42 1.85 21.01
CA LYS A 434 -10.16 1.70 22.25
C LYS A 434 -10.54 0.24 22.50
N ASP A 435 -10.25 -0.23 23.71
CA ASP A 435 -10.61 -1.56 24.25
C ASP A 435 -10.04 -2.76 23.47
N GLU A 436 -9.10 -2.55 22.53
CA GLU A 436 -8.51 -3.63 21.73
C GLU A 436 -7.31 -4.27 22.42
N GLN A 437 -7.54 -5.43 23.03
CA GLN A 437 -6.57 -6.19 23.81
C GLN A 437 -6.23 -7.57 23.20
N SER A 438 -6.70 -7.85 21.99
CA SER A 438 -6.47 -9.13 21.32
C SER A 438 -5.02 -9.24 20.82
N LYS A 439 -4.48 -10.47 20.79
CA LYS A 439 -3.16 -10.75 20.18
C LYS A 439 -3.12 -10.37 18.69
N SER A 440 -4.27 -10.41 18.02
CA SER A 440 -4.42 -10.10 16.60
C SER A 440 -5.53 -9.09 16.36
N ILE A 441 -5.36 -8.25 15.34
CA ILE A 441 -6.37 -7.29 14.88
C ILE A 441 -6.54 -7.41 13.35
N THR A 442 -7.76 -7.21 12.86
CA THR A 442 -8.01 -7.04 11.41
C THR A 442 -8.09 -5.54 11.12
N PRO A 443 -7.11 -4.96 10.39
CA PRO A 443 -7.13 -3.54 10.04
C PRO A 443 -8.43 -3.14 9.32
N THR A 444 -9.04 -2.05 9.78
CA THR A 444 -10.24 -1.46 9.18
C THR A 444 -9.98 -0.12 8.52
N LYS A 445 -8.79 0.45 8.70
CA LYS A 445 -8.33 1.69 8.06
C LYS A 445 -6.87 1.56 7.64
N ALA A 446 -6.50 2.22 6.55
CA ALA A 446 -5.10 2.40 6.19
C ALA A 446 -4.39 3.26 7.26
N GLY A 447 -3.09 3.07 7.42
CA GLY A 447 -2.28 3.76 8.41
C GLY A 447 -1.22 2.86 9.01
N ILE A 448 -0.54 3.36 10.03
CA ILE A 448 0.51 2.63 10.74
C ILE A 448 -0.07 2.06 12.02
N TYR A 449 0.02 0.74 12.13
CA TYR A 449 -0.39 -0.02 13.30
C TYR A 449 0.80 -0.32 14.19
N LEU A 450 0.63 -0.15 15.49
CA LEU A 450 1.62 -0.49 16.51
C LEU A 450 0.93 -1.30 17.60
N VAL A 451 1.66 -2.22 18.23
CA VAL A 451 1.17 -2.95 19.40
C VAL A 451 2.09 -2.71 20.58
N ARG A 452 1.49 -2.38 21.73
CA ARG A 452 2.15 -2.39 23.03
C ARG A 452 1.86 -3.71 23.72
N THR A 453 2.88 -4.31 24.30
CA THR A 453 2.75 -5.47 25.19
C THR A 453 3.21 -5.16 26.60
N THR A 454 2.60 -5.81 27.59
CA THR A 454 3.00 -5.70 28.99
C THR A 454 3.60 -7.02 29.48
N ASN A 455 4.58 -6.94 30.38
CA ASN A 455 5.07 -8.12 31.10
C ASN A 455 3.97 -8.74 31.99
N GLU A 456 4.19 -9.98 32.44
CA GLU A 456 3.21 -10.73 33.26
C GLU A 456 2.83 -10.03 34.57
N LEU A 457 3.70 -9.15 35.08
CA LEU A 457 3.47 -8.37 36.29
C LEU A 457 2.72 -7.06 36.05
N GLY A 458 2.46 -6.68 34.80
CA GLY A 458 1.67 -5.50 34.45
C GLY A 458 2.39 -4.16 34.54
N CYS A 459 3.73 -4.11 34.67
CA CYS A 459 4.45 -2.89 35.05
C CYS A 459 5.55 -2.42 34.10
N VAL A 460 5.94 -3.23 33.10
CA VAL A 460 6.90 -2.82 32.06
C VAL A 460 6.29 -3.02 30.69
N TYR A 461 6.28 -1.95 29.90
CA TYR A 461 5.74 -1.93 28.53
C TYR A 461 6.85 -2.01 27.49
N GLN A 462 6.52 -2.62 26.35
CA GLN A 462 7.31 -2.59 25.13
C GLN A 462 6.38 -2.33 23.95
N TYR A 463 6.92 -1.70 22.91
CA TYR A 463 6.16 -1.26 21.73
C TYR A 463 6.82 -1.84 20.49
N SER A 464 6.02 -2.36 19.56
CA SER A 464 6.53 -2.84 18.29
C SER A 464 7.00 -1.68 17.44
N LYS A 465 7.81 -1.97 16.40
CA LYS A 465 7.91 -1.04 15.28
C LYS A 465 6.53 -0.87 14.62
N GLY A 466 6.28 0.30 14.04
CA GLY A 466 5.08 0.54 13.26
C GLY A 466 4.99 -0.38 12.04
N PHE A 467 3.81 -0.96 11.80
CA PHE A 467 3.48 -1.76 10.64
C PHE A 467 2.53 -0.98 9.73
N LYS A 468 3.00 -0.58 8.55
CA LYS A 468 2.23 0.26 7.63
C LYS A 468 1.26 -0.57 6.78
N ILE A 469 -0.02 -0.22 6.84
CA ILE A 469 -1.09 -0.68 5.95
C ILE A 469 -1.37 0.45 4.96
N GLU A 470 -0.89 0.32 3.73
CA GLU A 470 -1.06 1.34 2.67
C GLU A 470 -2.53 1.51 2.27
N GLU A 471 -3.27 0.40 2.18
CA GLU A 471 -4.68 0.36 1.80
C GLU A 471 -5.39 -0.79 2.52
N ILE A 472 -6.69 -0.61 2.79
CA ILE A 472 -7.52 -1.72 3.22
C ILE A 472 -7.87 -2.56 2.01
N LYS A 473 -7.18 -3.68 1.89
CA LYS A 473 -7.49 -4.69 0.89
C LYS A 473 -8.79 -5.38 1.28
N SER A 474 -9.90 -4.95 0.66
CA SER A 474 -11.20 -5.59 0.84
C SER A 474 -11.21 -6.99 0.20
N LEU A 475 -12.03 -7.87 0.77
CA LEU A 475 -12.36 -9.16 0.16
C LEU A 475 -12.91 -8.93 -1.25
N GLY A 476 -12.43 -9.70 -2.23
CA GLY A 476 -12.88 -9.58 -3.62
C GLY A 476 -12.58 -10.84 -4.42
N ALA A 477 -13.02 -10.88 -5.66
CA ALA A 477 -12.65 -11.94 -6.60
C ALA A 477 -12.71 -11.45 -8.05
N ASP A 478 -11.83 -11.98 -8.89
CA ASP A 478 -11.98 -11.85 -10.34
C ASP A 478 -12.77 -13.05 -10.87
N VAL A 479 -13.75 -12.77 -11.71
CA VAL A 479 -14.49 -13.78 -12.47
C VAL A 479 -13.87 -13.89 -13.85
N ILE A 480 -13.34 -15.07 -14.18
CA ILE A 480 -12.73 -15.38 -15.48
C ILE A 480 -13.64 -16.35 -16.21
N ILE A 481 -13.96 -16.03 -17.46
CA ILE A 481 -14.89 -16.80 -18.27
C ILE A 481 -14.24 -17.13 -19.61
N SER A 482 -14.40 -18.37 -20.06
CA SER A 482 -13.83 -18.80 -21.33
C SER A 482 -14.53 -18.21 -22.55
N SER A 483 -15.82 -17.88 -22.44
CA SER A 483 -16.61 -17.18 -23.46
C SER A 483 -17.83 -16.46 -22.87
N ASP A 484 -18.05 -15.20 -23.26
CA ASP A 484 -19.21 -14.40 -22.86
C ASP A 484 -20.51 -14.81 -23.57
N SER A 485 -20.38 -15.62 -24.62
CA SER A 485 -21.52 -16.16 -25.35
C SER A 485 -21.25 -17.57 -25.86
N ILE A 486 -22.29 -18.39 -25.90
CA ILE A 486 -22.24 -19.76 -26.37
C ILE A 486 -23.48 -20.07 -27.21
N CYS A 487 -23.41 -21.12 -28.02
CA CYS A 487 -24.59 -21.67 -28.67
C CYS A 487 -25.32 -22.61 -27.71
N MET A 488 -26.63 -22.73 -27.86
CA MET A 488 -27.43 -23.68 -27.08
C MET A 488 -26.86 -25.10 -27.22
N GLY A 489 -26.51 -25.73 -26.09
CA GLY A 489 -25.89 -27.05 -26.03
C GLY A 489 -24.36 -27.05 -25.87
N ASP A 490 -23.70 -25.89 -26.08
CA ASP A 490 -22.27 -25.73 -25.77
C ASP A 490 -22.06 -25.45 -24.27
N SER A 491 -20.78 -25.37 -23.87
CA SER A 491 -20.39 -25.09 -22.49
C SER A 491 -19.33 -24.00 -22.41
N ALA A 492 -19.29 -23.29 -21.30
CA ALA A 492 -18.27 -22.32 -20.95
C ALA A 492 -17.71 -22.63 -19.56
N ILE A 493 -16.43 -22.31 -19.35
CA ILE A 493 -15.78 -22.41 -18.04
C ILE A 493 -15.91 -21.06 -17.35
N ILE A 494 -16.41 -21.08 -16.11
CA ILE A 494 -16.37 -19.94 -15.19
C ILE A 494 -15.40 -20.26 -14.05
N SER A 495 -14.53 -19.31 -13.71
CA SER A 495 -13.55 -19.43 -12.62
C SER A 495 -13.55 -18.20 -11.73
N ALA A 496 -13.40 -18.39 -10.43
CA ALA A 496 -13.18 -17.33 -9.45
C ALA A 496 -11.73 -17.35 -8.96
N ILE A 497 -11.05 -16.21 -9.04
CA ILE A 497 -9.78 -15.97 -8.36
C ILE A 497 -10.06 -15.09 -7.15
N ILE A 498 -10.07 -15.68 -5.95
CA ILE A 498 -10.31 -14.95 -4.71
C ILE A 498 -9.10 -14.07 -4.39
N LYS A 499 -9.38 -12.81 -4.07
CA LYS A 499 -8.42 -11.80 -3.61
C LYS A 499 -8.65 -11.49 -2.14
N ASN A 500 -7.55 -11.47 -1.37
CA ASN A 500 -7.55 -11.08 0.05
C ASN A 500 -8.46 -11.94 0.95
N GLY A 501 -8.71 -13.20 0.58
CA GLY A 501 -9.37 -14.17 1.44
C GLY A 501 -8.37 -14.89 2.35
N SER A 502 -8.77 -15.16 3.60
CA SER A 502 -8.04 -16.03 4.52
C SER A 502 -8.30 -17.51 4.24
N SER A 503 -7.67 -18.41 5.01
CA SER A 503 -7.93 -19.85 4.95
C SER A 503 -9.36 -20.25 5.33
N SER A 504 -10.15 -19.37 5.95
CA SER A 504 -11.57 -19.60 6.28
C SER A 504 -12.55 -19.09 5.21
N THR A 505 -12.06 -18.58 4.09
CA THR A 505 -12.94 -18.03 3.04
C THR A 505 -13.82 -19.12 2.43
N SER A 506 -15.12 -18.87 2.36
CA SER A 506 -16.09 -19.70 1.66
C SER A 506 -16.60 -19.00 0.40
N LEU A 507 -17.03 -19.79 -0.59
CA LEU A 507 -17.48 -19.35 -1.90
C LEU A 507 -18.72 -20.13 -2.31
N THR A 508 -19.69 -19.44 -2.91
CA THR A 508 -20.85 -20.03 -3.56
C THR A 508 -21.13 -19.35 -4.89
N TRP A 509 -21.44 -20.14 -5.90
CA TRP A 509 -22.04 -19.71 -7.16
C TRP A 509 -23.53 -19.99 -7.13
N GLU A 510 -24.32 -19.07 -7.68
CA GLU A 510 -25.76 -19.20 -7.93
C GLU A 510 -26.05 -18.70 -9.36
N SER A 511 -27.23 -19.03 -9.91
CA SER A 511 -27.64 -18.55 -11.23
C SER A 511 -28.95 -17.75 -11.22
N ASN A 512 -29.10 -16.87 -12.20
CA ASN A 512 -30.35 -16.22 -12.57
C ASN A 512 -30.59 -16.37 -14.09
N PRO A 513 -31.61 -17.13 -14.54
CA PRO A 513 -32.67 -17.75 -13.73
C PRO A 513 -32.18 -18.81 -12.72
N PRO A 514 -32.88 -19.02 -11.60
CA PRO A 514 -32.50 -20.02 -10.60
C PRO A 514 -32.48 -21.44 -11.17
N GLY A 515 -31.45 -22.21 -10.84
CA GLY A 515 -31.32 -23.59 -11.31
C GLY A 515 -29.94 -24.21 -11.11
N PHE A 516 -28.93 -23.41 -10.80
CA PHE A 516 -27.55 -23.85 -10.59
C PHE A 516 -26.99 -23.33 -9.26
N ASN A 517 -26.23 -24.19 -8.58
CA ASN A 517 -25.39 -23.81 -7.45
C ASN A 517 -24.08 -24.60 -7.45
N SER A 518 -23.02 -24.03 -6.89
CA SER A 518 -21.73 -24.71 -6.72
C SER A 518 -20.86 -24.02 -5.68
N THR A 519 -19.93 -24.75 -5.08
CA THR A 519 -18.89 -24.21 -4.16
C THR A 519 -17.47 -24.35 -4.73
N GLN A 520 -17.34 -24.82 -5.97
CA GLN A 520 -16.04 -24.99 -6.63
C GLN A 520 -15.54 -23.65 -7.21
N THR A 521 -14.22 -23.46 -7.23
CA THR A 521 -13.59 -22.25 -7.77
C THR A 521 -13.63 -22.20 -9.29
N THR A 522 -13.56 -23.34 -9.98
CA THR A 522 -13.64 -23.46 -11.44
C THR A 522 -14.72 -24.46 -11.81
N ILE A 523 -15.62 -24.09 -12.71
CA ILE A 523 -16.80 -24.89 -13.08
C ILE A 523 -17.02 -24.82 -14.59
N ASN A 524 -17.42 -25.94 -15.19
CA ASN A 524 -17.95 -25.97 -16.56
C ASN A 524 -19.48 -25.86 -16.52
N VAL A 525 -20.05 -24.88 -17.22
CA VAL A 525 -21.49 -24.60 -17.25
C VAL A 525 -22.02 -24.69 -18.68
N ALA A 526 -23.22 -25.23 -18.84
CA ALA A 526 -23.90 -25.39 -20.14
C ALA A 526 -25.36 -24.90 -20.05
N PRO A 527 -25.61 -23.60 -19.87
CA PRO A 527 -26.96 -23.07 -19.75
C PRO A 527 -27.74 -23.21 -21.07
N LEU A 528 -29.04 -23.51 -20.98
CA LEU A 528 -29.93 -23.59 -22.16
C LEU A 528 -30.53 -22.24 -22.54
N THR A 529 -30.48 -21.25 -21.66
CA THR A 529 -30.93 -19.87 -21.87
C THR A 529 -29.89 -18.91 -21.31
N SER A 530 -29.83 -17.67 -21.80
CA SER A 530 -28.91 -16.67 -21.25
C SER A 530 -29.05 -16.59 -19.73
N THR A 531 -27.93 -16.78 -19.02
CA THR A 531 -27.90 -17.00 -17.58
C THR A 531 -26.83 -16.13 -16.95
N GLU A 532 -27.18 -15.42 -15.89
CA GLU A 532 -26.26 -14.70 -15.01
C GLU A 532 -25.76 -15.65 -13.93
N TYR A 533 -24.44 -15.76 -13.79
CA TYR A 533 -23.78 -16.50 -12.72
C TYR A 533 -23.30 -15.51 -11.66
N ILE A 534 -23.81 -15.68 -10.44
CA ILE A 534 -23.57 -14.80 -9.30
C ILE A 534 -22.59 -15.51 -8.36
N LEU A 535 -21.39 -14.95 -8.23
CA LEU A 535 -20.40 -15.33 -7.24
C LEU A 535 -20.69 -14.61 -5.92
N LYS A 536 -20.74 -15.35 -4.82
CA LYS A 536 -20.73 -14.82 -3.46
C LYS A 536 -19.55 -15.44 -2.71
N ILE A 537 -18.75 -14.62 -2.04
CA ILE A 537 -17.68 -15.08 -1.16
C ILE A 537 -17.84 -14.45 0.22
N LYS A 538 -17.43 -15.19 1.24
CA LYS A 538 -17.53 -14.77 2.64
C LYS A 538 -16.30 -15.19 3.42
N ASP A 539 -15.70 -14.25 4.15
CA ASP A 539 -14.59 -14.49 5.06
C ASP A 539 -14.86 -13.81 6.41
N GLY A 540 -15.28 -14.62 7.41
CA GLY A 540 -15.80 -14.12 8.67
C GLY A 540 -17.08 -13.28 8.48
N SER A 541 -17.01 -12.00 8.85
CA SER A 541 -18.10 -11.03 8.66
C SER A 541 -18.04 -10.28 7.32
N ASN A 542 -16.97 -10.47 6.53
CA ASN A 542 -16.81 -9.79 5.26
C ASN A 542 -17.49 -10.58 4.15
N GLU A 543 -18.27 -9.91 3.30
CA GLU A 543 -18.98 -10.50 2.17
C GLU A 543 -18.66 -9.73 0.89
N TYR A 544 -18.54 -10.43 -0.23
CA TYR A 544 -18.37 -9.84 -1.55
C TYR A 544 -19.21 -10.62 -2.56
N SER A 545 -19.84 -9.91 -3.49
CA SER A 545 -20.53 -10.54 -4.62
C SER A 545 -20.14 -9.90 -5.95
N SER A 546 -20.07 -10.72 -6.97
CA SER A 546 -19.89 -10.33 -8.36
C SER A 546 -20.80 -11.18 -9.23
N SER A 547 -21.19 -10.71 -10.40
CA SER A 547 -21.97 -11.51 -11.33
C SER A 547 -21.49 -11.30 -12.76
N HIS A 548 -21.75 -12.31 -13.60
CA HIS A 548 -21.48 -12.23 -15.02
C HIS A 548 -22.50 -13.02 -15.83
N SER A 549 -22.91 -12.48 -16.97
CA SER A 549 -23.92 -13.09 -17.83
C SER A 549 -23.27 -13.82 -19.00
N ILE A 550 -23.66 -15.08 -19.21
CA ILE A 550 -23.37 -15.82 -20.43
C ILE A 550 -24.60 -15.77 -21.32
N VAL A 551 -24.43 -15.22 -22.52
CA VAL A 551 -25.51 -15.15 -23.52
C VAL A 551 -25.60 -16.48 -24.27
N VAL A 552 -26.79 -17.08 -24.32
CA VAL A 552 -27.02 -18.32 -25.06
C VAL A 552 -27.78 -18.01 -26.33
N PHE A 553 -27.15 -18.24 -27.48
CA PHE A 553 -27.79 -18.09 -28.78
C PHE A 553 -28.51 -19.39 -29.17
N PRO A 554 -29.79 -19.32 -29.58
CA PRO A 554 -30.50 -20.49 -30.08
C PRO A 554 -29.87 -21.00 -31.37
N ALA A 555 -30.00 -22.31 -31.64
CA ALA A 555 -29.61 -22.85 -32.93
C ALA A 555 -30.43 -22.19 -34.06
N PRO A 556 -29.82 -21.91 -35.23
CA PRO A 556 -30.56 -21.40 -36.38
C PRO A 556 -31.62 -22.41 -36.81
N THR A 557 -32.69 -21.91 -37.43
CA THR A 557 -33.71 -22.79 -38.01
C THR A 557 -33.09 -23.73 -39.04
N LYS A 558 -33.54 -24.98 -39.04
CA LYS A 558 -33.10 -26.00 -40.00
C LYS A 558 -33.18 -25.47 -41.45
N PRO A 559 -32.08 -25.52 -42.22
CA PRO A 559 -32.05 -24.99 -43.58
C PRO A 559 -32.86 -25.87 -44.53
N THR A 560 -33.36 -25.27 -45.61
CA THR A 560 -34.05 -25.98 -46.70
C THR A 560 -33.26 -25.88 -47.99
N ILE A 561 -33.43 -26.86 -48.88
CA ILE A 561 -32.78 -26.90 -50.20
C ILE A 561 -33.84 -26.66 -51.28
N SER A 562 -33.55 -25.73 -52.18
CA SER A 562 -34.32 -25.48 -53.41
C SER A 562 -33.45 -25.72 -54.64
N ARG A 563 -34.06 -26.00 -55.80
CA ARG A 563 -33.33 -26.36 -57.04
C ARG A 563 -33.65 -25.37 -58.17
N SER A 564 -32.61 -24.92 -58.86
CA SER A 564 -32.68 -24.21 -60.14
C SER A 564 -31.76 -24.90 -61.15
N THR A 565 -32.33 -25.65 -62.10
CA THR A 565 -31.56 -26.51 -63.04
C THR A 565 -30.66 -27.53 -62.32
N ASN A 566 -29.34 -27.38 -62.33
CA ASN A 566 -28.40 -28.23 -61.59
C ASN A 566 -27.87 -27.58 -60.29
N ASP A 567 -28.26 -26.34 -60.00
CA ASP A 567 -27.84 -25.62 -58.80
C ASP A 567 -28.84 -25.85 -57.66
N LEU A 568 -28.32 -26.38 -56.55
CA LEU A 568 -29.01 -26.50 -55.27
C LEU A 568 -28.70 -25.26 -54.44
N MET A 569 -29.74 -24.60 -53.94
CA MET A 569 -29.64 -23.37 -53.16
C MET A 569 -30.21 -23.60 -51.77
N SER A 570 -29.39 -23.34 -50.75
CA SER A 570 -29.80 -23.35 -49.34
C SER A 570 -30.45 -22.02 -48.93
N THR A 571 -31.19 -22.02 -47.82
CA THR A 571 -31.62 -20.78 -47.14
C THR A 571 -30.43 -19.87 -46.80
N SER A 572 -30.65 -18.55 -46.73
CA SER A 572 -29.58 -17.58 -46.45
C SER A 572 -28.99 -17.78 -45.04
N ALA A 573 -27.66 -17.80 -44.95
CA ALA A 573 -26.86 -17.98 -43.74
C ALA A 573 -25.44 -17.44 -43.97
N THR A 574 -24.61 -17.43 -42.93
CA THR A 574 -23.24 -16.90 -43.01
C THR A 574 -22.28 -17.90 -43.65
N ASN A 575 -22.42 -19.19 -43.29
CA ASN A 575 -21.58 -20.27 -43.81
C ASN A 575 -22.40 -21.53 -44.05
N TYR A 576 -21.89 -22.37 -44.94
CA TYR A 576 -22.52 -23.61 -45.36
C TYR A 576 -21.53 -24.77 -45.28
N GLN A 577 -22.07 -25.97 -45.08
CA GLN A 577 -21.38 -27.22 -45.35
C GLN A 577 -22.37 -28.16 -46.02
N TRP A 578 -22.11 -28.54 -47.27
CA TRP A 578 -22.93 -29.50 -47.98
C TRP A 578 -22.45 -30.93 -47.77
N PHE A 579 -23.39 -31.86 -47.85
CA PHE A 579 -23.19 -33.30 -47.70
C PHE A 579 -23.85 -34.02 -48.88
N LEU A 580 -23.22 -35.09 -49.37
CA LEU A 580 -23.76 -36.03 -50.34
C LEU A 580 -23.79 -37.42 -49.69
N ASP A 581 -24.97 -38.02 -49.61
CA ASP A 581 -25.20 -39.34 -49.00
C ASP A 581 -24.56 -39.47 -47.60
N GLY A 582 -24.69 -38.40 -46.80
CA GLY A 582 -24.15 -38.30 -45.44
C GLY A 582 -22.65 -37.95 -45.35
N THR A 583 -21.93 -37.84 -46.47
CA THR A 583 -20.50 -37.48 -46.48
C THR A 583 -20.31 -36.01 -46.81
N ALA A 584 -19.50 -35.28 -46.03
CA ALA A 584 -19.23 -33.87 -46.26
C ALA A 584 -18.52 -33.65 -47.62
N ILE A 585 -19.05 -32.75 -48.44
CA ILE A 585 -18.45 -32.37 -49.71
C ILE A 585 -17.36 -31.33 -49.42
N SER A 586 -16.11 -31.68 -49.69
CA SER A 586 -14.97 -30.80 -49.42
C SER A 586 -15.06 -29.50 -50.24
N GLY A 587 -14.88 -28.36 -49.57
CA GLY A 587 -14.91 -27.02 -50.19
C GLY A 587 -16.30 -26.48 -50.54
N ALA A 588 -17.37 -27.23 -50.29
CA ALA A 588 -18.74 -26.79 -50.54
C ALA A 588 -19.24 -25.89 -49.41
N THR A 589 -18.77 -24.64 -49.39
CA THR A 589 -19.04 -23.66 -48.32
C THR A 589 -19.94 -22.49 -48.72
N GLU A 590 -20.41 -22.49 -49.97
CA GLU A 590 -21.27 -21.45 -50.52
C GLU A 590 -22.76 -21.78 -50.37
N GLN A 591 -23.61 -20.76 -50.45
CA GLN A 591 -25.07 -20.92 -50.40
C GLN A 591 -25.61 -21.78 -51.55
N ILE A 592 -24.92 -21.74 -52.70
CA ILE A 592 -25.30 -22.44 -53.92
C ILE A 592 -24.27 -23.54 -54.20
N LEU A 593 -24.75 -24.76 -54.45
CA LEU A 593 -23.95 -25.91 -54.86
C LEU A 593 -24.44 -26.43 -56.21
N THR A 594 -23.57 -26.45 -57.22
CA THR A 594 -23.85 -27.12 -58.50
C THR A 594 -23.73 -28.64 -58.34
N ALA A 595 -24.86 -29.34 -58.35
CA ALA A 595 -24.91 -30.79 -58.22
C ALA A 595 -24.47 -31.48 -59.53
N SER A 596 -23.51 -32.39 -59.42
CA SER A 596 -22.91 -33.13 -60.54
C SER A 596 -23.05 -34.65 -60.44
N GLN A 597 -23.65 -35.13 -59.35
CA GLN A 597 -23.87 -36.55 -59.07
C GLN A 597 -25.28 -36.78 -58.55
N ASN A 598 -25.87 -37.92 -58.88
CA ASN A 598 -27.12 -38.36 -58.26
C ASN A 598 -26.87 -38.71 -56.80
N GLY A 599 -27.83 -38.41 -55.92
CA GLY A 599 -27.75 -38.76 -54.51
C GLY A 599 -28.60 -37.84 -53.64
N ILE A 600 -28.50 -38.03 -52.33
CA ILE A 600 -29.22 -37.23 -51.33
C ILE A 600 -28.29 -36.12 -50.85
N TYR A 601 -28.60 -34.89 -51.23
CA TYR A 601 -27.89 -33.70 -50.78
C TYR A 601 -28.50 -33.17 -49.49
N GLN A 602 -27.63 -32.82 -48.54
CA GLN A 602 -28.01 -32.12 -47.32
C GLN A 602 -27.09 -30.94 -47.09
N VAL A 603 -27.54 -29.97 -46.29
CA VAL A 603 -26.75 -28.79 -45.95
C VAL A 603 -26.91 -28.47 -44.47
N GLN A 604 -25.79 -28.15 -43.81
CA GLN A 604 -25.79 -27.55 -42.49
C GLN A 604 -25.35 -26.10 -42.62
N ILE A 605 -26.00 -25.20 -41.88
CA ILE A 605 -25.68 -23.78 -41.92
C ILE A 605 -25.12 -23.31 -40.57
N ARG A 606 -24.37 -22.21 -40.62
CA ARG A 606 -23.95 -21.43 -39.47
C ARG A 606 -24.49 -20.00 -39.59
N ASP A 607 -25.08 -19.47 -38.52
CA ASP A 607 -25.56 -18.09 -38.50
C ASP A 607 -24.46 -17.07 -38.21
N LEU A 608 -24.85 -15.80 -38.04
CA LEU A 608 -23.95 -14.69 -37.73
C LEU A 608 -23.33 -14.78 -36.32
N ASN A 609 -23.95 -15.52 -35.39
CA ASN A 609 -23.45 -15.73 -34.04
C ASN A 609 -22.53 -16.96 -33.96
N GLY A 610 -22.32 -17.65 -35.08
CA GLY A 610 -21.49 -18.84 -35.14
C GLY A 610 -22.19 -20.13 -34.73
N CYS A 611 -23.52 -20.14 -34.56
CA CYS A 611 -24.25 -21.33 -34.13
C CYS A 611 -24.64 -22.24 -35.30
N LEU A 612 -24.48 -23.55 -35.10
CA LEU A 612 -24.82 -24.56 -36.10
C LEU A 612 -26.31 -24.88 -36.06
N SER A 613 -26.92 -24.99 -37.25
CA SER A 613 -28.25 -25.57 -37.39
C SER A 613 -28.22 -27.10 -37.31
N GLU A 614 -29.39 -27.71 -37.22
CA GLU A 614 -29.57 -29.09 -37.68
C GLU A 614 -29.20 -29.22 -39.17
N ILE A 615 -28.76 -30.39 -39.60
CA ILE A 615 -28.57 -30.71 -41.02
C ILE A 615 -29.96 -30.72 -41.70
N SER A 616 -30.08 -30.13 -42.89
CA SER A 616 -31.34 -30.09 -43.65
C SER A 616 -31.97 -31.47 -43.86
N ASP A 617 -33.25 -31.49 -44.21
CA ASP A 617 -33.83 -32.68 -44.82
C ASP A 617 -33.08 -33.03 -46.13
N GLY A 618 -33.04 -34.32 -46.46
CA GLY A 618 -32.37 -34.81 -47.67
C GLY A 618 -33.09 -34.39 -48.94
N PHE A 619 -32.36 -33.78 -49.87
CA PHE A 619 -32.84 -33.44 -51.21
C PHE A 619 -32.29 -34.45 -52.23
N THR A 620 -33.16 -35.31 -52.77
CA THR A 620 -32.77 -36.25 -53.82
C THR A 620 -32.57 -35.54 -55.15
N PHE A 621 -31.35 -35.59 -55.69
CA PHE A 621 -31.01 -35.03 -56.99
C PHE A 621 -30.81 -36.15 -58.02
N GLU A 622 -31.45 -36.01 -59.18
CA GLU A 622 -31.31 -36.89 -60.33
C GLU A 622 -30.97 -36.05 -61.59
N LEU A 623 -29.88 -36.42 -62.26
CA LEU A 623 -29.46 -35.88 -63.56
C LEU A 623 -30.37 -36.44 -64.65
N THR A 624 -31.30 -35.62 -65.15
CA THR A 624 -32.08 -35.94 -66.34
C THR A 624 -31.27 -35.62 -67.60
N GLN A 625 -30.63 -36.62 -68.19
CA GLN A 625 -30.16 -36.52 -69.58
C GLN A 625 -31.36 -36.68 -70.53
N THR A 626 -31.55 -35.73 -71.43
CA THR A 626 -32.40 -35.92 -72.62
C THR A 626 -31.57 -36.65 -73.68
N ASN A 627 -32.02 -37.84 -74.07
CA ASN A 627 -31.42 -38.62 -75.16
C ASN A 627 -31.56 -37.88 -76.49
N ASP A 628 -30.43 -37.52 -77.10
CA ASP A 628 -30.36 -37.13 -78.50
C ASP A 628 -30.78 -38.28 -79.41
N VAL A 629 -31.58 -37.95 -80.42
CA VAL A 629 -32.14 -38.87 -81.41
C VAL A 629 -31.04 -39.36 -82.35
N ASN A 630 -30.93 -40.68 -82.52
CA ASN A 630 -30.01 -41.40 -83.41
C ASN A 630 -29.72 -40.63 -84.72
N GLU A 631 -28.54 -40.00 -84.81
CA GLU A 631 -28.02 -39.48 -86.08
C GLU A 631 -27.61 -40.67 -86.97
N LEU A 632 -27.96 -40.57 -88.26
CA LEU A 632 -27.44 -41.46 -89.29
C LEU A 632 -25.92 -41.22 -89.44
N ASP A 633 -25.11 -42.27 -89.32
CA ASP A 633 -23.68 -42.21 -89.63
C ASP A 633 -23.46 -42.33 -91.15
N TRP A 634 -23.19 -41.21 -91.80
CA TRP A 634 -22.83 -41.12 -93.21
C TRP A 634 -21.92 -39.93 -93.47
N GLN A 635 -21.16 -40.02 -94.55
CA GLN A 635 -20.18 -38.99 -94.94
C GLN A 635 -20.19 -38.73 -96.44
N ILE A 636 -19.76 -37.52 -96.81
CA ILE A 636 -19.62 -37.09 -98.20
C ILE A 636 -18.19 -36.68 -98.50
N TYR A 637 -17.65 -37.08 -99.65
CA TYR A 637 -16.29 -36.75 -100.04
C TYR A 637 -16.04 -36.83 -101.57
N PRO A 638 -15.05 -36.09 -102.10
CA PRO A 638 -14.31 -35.03 -101.42
C PRO A 638 -15.19 -33.80 -101.18
N ASN A 639 -14.92 -33.06 -100.11
CA ASN A 639 -15.56 -31.78 -99.83
C ASN A 639 -14.48 -30.77 -99.41
N PRO A 640 -14.09 -29.79 -100.25
CA PRO A 640 -14.77 -29.37 -101.49
C PRO A 640 -14.71 -30.39 -102.65
N VAL A 641 -15.79 -30.47 -103.43
CA VAL A 641 -15.92 -31.33 -104.62
C VAL A 641 -15.68 -30.51 -105.90
N LYS A 642 -15.14 -31.15 -106.95
CA LYS A 642 -14.98 -30.54 -108.29
C LYS A 642 -15.99 -31.06 -109.32
N GLN A 643 -16.27 -32.36 -109.34
CA GLN A 643 -17.12 -33.01 -110.34
C GLN A 643 -18.06 -34.04 -109.73
N VAL A 644 -17.54 -35.03 -108.98
CA VAL A 644 -18.34 -36.10 -108.38
C VAL A 644 -18.23 -36.08 -106.86
N LEU A 645 -19.38 -36.01 -106.17
CA LEU A 645 -19.50 -36.09 -104.71
C LEU A 645 -19.93 -37.51 -104.32
N ASN A 646 -19.07 -38.24 -103.62
CA ASN A 646 -19.39 -39.59 -103.15
C ASN A 646 -20.10 -39.52 -101.80
N ILE A 647 -21.03 -40.45 -101.59
CA ILE A 647 -21.79 -40.63 -100.35
C ILE A 647 -21.46 -42.02 -99.82
N HIS A 648 -20.91 -42.08 -98.62
CA HIS A 648 -20.65 -43.32 -97.90
C HIS A 648 -21.57 -43.40 -96.69
N ALA A 649 -22.56 -44.29 -96.79
CA ALA A 649 -23.58 -44.52 -95.77
C ALA A 649 -23.77 -46.05 -95.58
N PRO A 650 -22.81 -46.75 -94.93
CA PRO A 650 -22.82 -48.22 -94.84
C PRO A 650 -24.08 -48.81 -94.21
N SER A 651 -24.71 -48.03 -93.32
CA SER A 651 -25.94 -48.39 -92.63
C SER A 651 -27.18 -48.39 -93.54
N LEU A 652 -27.06 -47.93 -94.79
CA LEU A 652 -28.17 -47.74 -95.73
C LEU A 652 -28.05 -48.58 -97.02
N ASP A 653 -27.04 -49.45 -97.14
CA ASP A 653 -26.79 -50.26 -98.36
C ASP A 653 -27.94 -51.23 -98.75
N GLN A 654 -28.94 -51.42 -97.88
CA GLN A 654 -30.14 -52.25 -98.13
C GLN A 654 -31.47 -51.51 -97.89
N GLN A 655 -31.46 -50.18 -97.73
CA GLN A 655 -32.68 -49.38 -97.53
C GLN A 655 -32.89 -48.36 -98.64
N ASN A 656 -34.15 -48.03 -98.92
CA ASN A 656 -34.46 -46.91 -99.80
C ASN A 656 -34.25 -45.58 -99.06
N TYR A 657 -33.37 -44.72 -99.58
CA TYR A 657 -33.14 -43.37 -99.10
C TYR A 657 -33.22 -42.34 -100.24
N GLN A 658 -33.71 -41.15 -99.89
CA GLN A 658 -33.78 -40.00 -100.78
C GLN A 658 -32.67 -39.01 -100.45
N ILE A 659 -32.07 -38.46 -101.50
CA ILE A 659 -31.06 -37.41 -101.42
C ILE A 659 -31.65 -36.14 -102.02
N ASN A 660 -31.53 -35.03 -101.31
CA ASN A 660 -31.96 -33.72 -101.77
C ASN A 660 -30.81 -32.72 -101.63
N ILE A 661 -30.47 -32.03 -102.72
CA ILE A 661 -29.48 -30.94 -102.72
C ILE A 661 -30.22 -29.60 -102.76
N PHE A 662 -29.88 -28.74 -101.81
CA PHE A 662 -30.39 -27.38 -101.69
C PHE A 662 -29.27 -26.37 -101.91
N ASN A 663 -29.59 -25.22 -102.48
CA ASN A 663 -28.66 -24.09 -102.49
C ASN A 663 -28.56 -23.45 -101.09
N ALA A 664 -27.66 -22.49 -100.91
CA ALA A 664 -27.43 -21.80 -99.64
C ALA A 664 -28.66 -21.06 -99.05
N VAL A 665 -29.71 -20.81 -99.85
CA VAL A 665 -30.98 -20.22 -99.37
C VAL A 665 -32.07 -21.27 -99.10
N GLY A 666 -31.74 -22.57 -99.13
CA GLY A 666 -32.66 -23.66 -98.83
C GLY A 666 -33.61 -24.03 -99.96
N LYS A 667 -33.40 -23.54 -101.19
CA LYS A 667 -34.19 -23.94 -102.37
C LYS A 667 -33.68 -25.28 -102.88
N LEU A 668 -34.58 -26.25 -103.07
CA LEU A 668 -34.26 -27.55 -103.67
C LEU A 668 -33.77 -27.35 -105.12
N ILE A 669 -32.57 -27.84 -105.41
CA ILE A 669 -31.92 -27.72 -106.72
C ILE A 669 -31.93 -29.05 -107.45
N TRP A 670 -31.73 -30.15 -106.72
CA TRP A 670 -31.68 -31.49 -107.30
C TRP A 670 -32.10 -32.54 -106.27
N SER A 671 -32.64 -33.66 -106.76
CA SER A 671 -33.07 -34.80 -105.95
C SER A 671 -32.68 -36.09 -106.67
N ASP A 672 -32.21 -37.06 -105.89
CA ASP A 672 -31.84 -38.40 -106.36
C ASP A 672 -32.20 -39.44 -105.29
N GLN A 673 -32.11 -40.73 -105.61
CA GLN A 673 -32.43 -41.83 -104.68
C GLN A 673 -31.42 -42.96 -104.81
N ASN A 674 -31.04 -43.55 -103.67
CA ASN A 674 -30.22 -44.77 -103.60
C ASN A 674 -28.90 -44.73 -104.40
N THR A 675 -28.22 -43.59 -104.45
CA THR A 675 -26.95 -43.43 -105.14
C THR A 675 -25.80 -43.12 -104.19
N HIS A 676 -24.64 -43.71 -104.45
CA HIS A 676 -23.41 -43.53 -103.69
C HIS A 676 -22.46 -42.50 -104.32
N ALA A 677 -22.80 -41.96 -105.49
CA ALA A 677 -22.01 -40.93 -106.17
C ALA A 677 -22.90 -40.00 -107.00
N LEU A 678 -22.68 -38.70 -106.85
CA LEU A 678 -23.47 -37.64 -107.49
C LEU A 678 -22.58 -36.82 -108.42
N ASP A 679 -22.89 -36.79 -109.71
CA ASP A 679 -22.24 -35.87 -110.67
C ASP A 679 -22.83 -34.47 -110.51
N VAL A 680 -22.09 -33.61 -109.82
CA VAL A 680 -22.45 -32.22 -109.54
C VAL A 680 -21.85 -31.24 -110.56
N ASN A 681 -21.29 -31.73 -111.68
CA ASN A 681 -20.68 -30.88 -112.70
C ASN A 681 -21.70 -30.01 -113.46
N HIS A 682 -23.01 -30.23 -113.29
CA HIS A 682 -24.04 -29.35 -113.82
C HIS A 682 -24.37 -28.15 -112.89
N LEU A 683 -23.89 -28.16 -111.65
CA LEU A 683 -24.10 -27.08 -110.67
C LEU A 683 -22.99 -26.01 -110.79
N SER A 684 -23.28 -24.78 -110.36
CA SER A 684 -22.32 -23.67 -110.32
C SER A 684 -21.46 -23.71 -109.04
N ASN A 685 -20.29 -23.06 -109.02
CA ASN A 685 -19.46 -22.97 -107.81
C ASN A 685 -20.24 -22.33 -106.64
N GLY A 686 -20.19 -22.92 -105.44
CA GLY A 686 -20.93 -22.41 -104.28
C GLY A 686 -21.09 -23.39 -103.11
N LEU A 687 -21.74 -22.93 -102.03
CA LEU A 687 -22.12 -23.74 -100.86
C LEU A 687 -23.50 -24.37 -101.08
N TYR A 688 -23.59 -25.68 -100.84
CA TYR A 688 -24.80 -26.47 -100.95
C TYR A 688 -25.04 -27.27 -99.68
N LEU A 689 -26.31 -27.58 -99.40
CA LEU A 689 -26.73 -28.51 -98.37
C LEU A 689 -27.22 -29.80 -99.04
N ILE A 690 -26.74 -30.94 -98.57
CA ILE A 690 -27.19 -32.26 -98.99
C ILE A 690 -27.92 -32.91 -97.81
N GLN A 691 -29.20 -33.20 -98.01
CA GLN A 691 -30.04 -33.92 -97.07
C GLN A 691 -30.16 -35.36 -97.53
N LEU A 692 -29.96 -36.29 -96.60
CA LEU A 692 -30.28 -37.69 -96.77
C LEU A 692 -31.45 -38.04 -95.86
N SER A 693 -32.47 -38.68 -96.40
CA SER A 693 -33.68 -39.05 -95.66
C SER A 693 -34.13 -40.48 -95.94
N THR A 694 -34.47 -41.22 -94.88
CA THR A 694 -35.19 -42.50 -94.91
C THR A 694 -36.64 -42.28 -94.45
N GLN A 695 -37.44 -43.36 -94.31
CA GLN A 695 -38.78 -43.25 -93.71
C GLN A 695 -38.76 -42.78 -92.24
N GLN A 696 -37.65 -42.95 -91.53
CA GLN A 696 -37.57 -42.74 -90.08
C GLN A 696 -36.64 -41.59 -89.66
N THR A 697 -35.65 -41.26 -90.50
CA THR A 697 -34.57 -40.34 -90.15
C THR A 697 -34.26 -39.37 -91.28
N LYS A 698 -33.82 -38.15 -90.92
CA LYS A 698 -33.29 -37.15 -91.84
C LYS A 698 -32.00 -36.58 -91.26
N SER A 699 -30.94 -36.53 -92.06
CA SER A 699 -29.66 -35.91 -91.70
C SER A 699 -29.19 -34.99 -92.84
N ILE A 700 -28.46 -33.93 -92.50
CA ILE A 700 -28.05 -32.89 -93.45
C ILE A 700 -26.55 -32.62 -93.28
N HIS A 701 -25.81 -32.67 -94.38
CA HIS A 701 -24.42 -32.23 -94.44
C HIS A 701 -24.29 -31.03 -95.40
N LYS A 702 -23.21 -30.25 -95.23
CA LYS A 702 -22.87 -29.15 -96.13
C LYS A 702 -21.72 -29.55 -97.05
N PHE A 703 -21.75 -29.17 -98.31
CA PHE A 703 -20.61 -29.30 -99.21
C PHE A 703 -20.37 -28.06 -100.08
N ILE A 704 -19.11 -27.89 -100.48
CA ILE A 704 -18.65 -26.77 -101.31
C ILE A 704 -18.26 -27.32 -102.68
N LEU A 705 -18.81 -26.77 -103.76
CA LEU A 705 -18.42 -27.09 -105.14
C LEU A 705 -17.47 -26.00 -105.67
N ILE A 706 -16.29 -26.40 -106.12
CA ILE A 706 -15.27 -25.53 -106.71
C ILE A 706 -14.74 -26.19 -107.99
N LYS A 707 -15.20 -25.73 -109.16
CA LYS A 707 -14.67 -26.11 -110.47
C LYS A 707 -13.36 -25.39 -110.79
#